data_AF-A0A2K3J258-F1
#
_entry.id   AF-A0A2K3J258-F1
#
_cell.length_a   1.000
_cell.length_b   1.000
_cell.length_c   1.000
_cell.angle_alpha   90.00
_cell.angle_beta   90.00
_cell.angle_gamma   90.00
#
_symmetry.space_group_name_H-M   'P 1'
#
loop_
_entity.id
_entity.type
_entity.pdbx_description
1 polymer ?
#
loop_
_entity_poly.entity_id
_entity_poly.type
_entity_poly.pdbx_seq_one_letter_code
_entity_poly.pdbx_strand_id
1 'polypeptide(L)'
;MRFKKILLVYILLILFTPVVTIGISADSNPPTWDKSWSYRKEIVLPISTNNSYEIFQPIDVDIKFDNLCWAENEEKHSVRVVCWYENEWHELESQIYDLDYNKPNFISRCGLVFLIPEFADGTERYFVYYDNTEKKSPNYPDHVNVEDSYYYFEPISGISAEGDYYKIIEDGYVVYGVGQKGKVLDRRLSQVVIKEKPKTEDFGLIESDIIASFSFSYNDGFEEEDEISSDYSLVSKEITVDGNLMAEFRIVSESKDENLRTSNVYKYYYCPNKNKRINVHVTHQVFNDVTVKGIINVDGRYGAIISYQSKSEKVQKMRFGEILPFLHCYDENNKIIEYEINQNPENKEREWIVPYTDDVDLGEKAWLSYDEGKTGKAHAVIFSSNKNIIKTGTNERDGIQLKATEKEYLDALGAEIDYASINFGRNSYEKGGNQDLDIPGDLFIEYDAEFYTSEEGGYPDVVKESEIYRTLIKYRHVTEEDDGEGDQCIYRLGVIPRWTGEIFSHPLLNNLIKINLTHVYAELYQNDDLISIGYAVKPFLGAPIILFPKLATGEYIVKVFLKVLNRTPKFIGFETVEINEDKTINVLCTWPKNIIILTRDQNGNYIENTNIILYKNETVIASNITTGNSDTVFTVPINILQPYILKAYYKGFKISDEEIGVFKNEIYIRLDLYDLNINITDELGLAPGVNVNPYITSSMMNEKTSINPQEIFSGKYLFTKIPSAFYDLYISYGSFSDMFHIKVPNAKYLDIKFKAKYDLSISLLNSRGSSIDSDGKKMNIFRDDIKIIDSAYVGDDILLPPGKYTVKIYYRGSLIGVKNINLITDKNIKVATKIESVIPVLVTGLVLVFIAEMIL
;
A
#
# COMPACT_ATOMS: atom_id res chain seq x y z
N MET A 1 -45.84 -8.59 69.78
CA MET A 1 -45.26 -7.25 69.59
C MET A 1 -43.71 -7.25 69.57
N ARG A 2 -43.06 -8.27 68.97
CA ARG A 2 -41.59 -8.41 68.86
C ARG A 2 -41.05 -8.49 67.42
N PHE A 3 -41.92 -8.67 66.43
CA PHE A 3 -41.52 -8.78 65.02
C PHE A 3 -41.35 -7.45 64.28
N LYS A 4 -42.02 -6.37 64.71
CA LYS A 4 -41.91 -5.04 64.07
C LYS A 4 -40.66 -4.24 64.46
N LYS A 5 -39.95 -4.63 65.53
CA LYS A 5 -38.69 -3.96 65.94
C LYS A 5 -37.44 -4.57 65.29
N ILE A 6 -37.48 -5.84 64.87
CA ILE A 6 -36.33 -6.50 64.22
C ILE A 6 -36.24 -6.11 62.74
N LEU A 7 -37.37 -5.91 62.06
CA LEU A 7 -37.40 -5.45 60.66
C LEU A 7 -36.90 -4.00 60.52
N LEU A 8 -37.18 -3.13 61.50
CA LEU A 8 -36.72 -1.74 61.47
C LEU A 8 -35.21 -1.63 61.70
N VAL A 9 -34.61 -2.54 62.48
CA VAL A 9 -33.16 -2.59 62.70
C VAL A 9 -32.44 -3.13 61.46
N TYR A 10 -33.03 -4.07 60.72
CA TYR A 10 -32.46 -4.53 59.44
C TYR A 10 -32.54 -3.47 58.33
N ILE A 11 -33.63 -2.69 58.27
CA ILE A 11 -33.74 -1.58 57.30
C ILE A 11 -32.79 -0.43 57.66
N LEU A 12 -32.57 -0.14 58.95
CA LEU A 12 -31.58 0.87 59.36
C LEU A 12 -30.12 0.41 59.16
N LEU A 13 -29.83 -0.90 59.26
CA LEU A 13 -28.47 -1.43 59.03
C LEU A 13 -28.10 -1.47 57.53
N ILE A 14 -29.09 -1.63 56.64
CA ILE A 14 -28.88 -1.58 55.18
C ILE A 14 -28.75 -0.12 54.67
N LEU A 15 -29.25 0.86 55.43
CA LEU A 15 -29.10 2.30 55.13
C LEU A 15 -27.78 2.91 55.64
N PHE A 16 -26.95 2.16 56.36
CA PHE A 16 -25.66 2.62 56.90
C PHE A 16 -24.48 1.68 56.58
N THR A 17 -24.57 0.87 55.52
CA THR A 17 -23.33 0.43 54.87
C THR A 17 -22.74 1.66 54.19
N PRO A 18 -21.53 2.13 54.54
CA PRO A 18 -20.82 3.01 53.62
C PRO A 18 -20.68 2.18 52.35
N VAL A 19 -21.36 2.61 51.29
CA VAL A 19 -20.86 2.33 49.95
C VAL A 19 -19.49 2.99 49.99
N VAL A 20 -18.48 2.19 50.31
CA VAL A 20 -17.13 2.45 49.84
C VAL A 20 -17.31 2.35 48.33
N THR A 21 -17.74 3.45 47.73
CA THR A 21 -17.27 3.79 46.40
C THR A 21 -15.77 3.75 46.59
N ILE A 22 -15.18 2.64 46.15
CA ILE A 22 -13.84 2.69 45.61
C ILE A 22 -14.02 3.64 44.44
N GLY A 23 -13.98 4.95 44.73
CA GLY A 23 -13.53 5.90 43.76
C GLY A 23 -12.14 5.38 43.43
N ILE A 24 -12.02 4.77 42.26
CA ILE A 24 -10.74 4.71 41.59
C ILE A 24 -10.43 6.18 41.31
N SER A 25 -9.90 6.86 42.33
CA SER A 25 -9.12 8.06 42.13
C SER A 25 -7.80 7.58 41.54
N ALA A 26 -7.80 7.30 40.25
CA ALA A 26 -6.59 7.30 39.46
C ALA A 26 -6.39 8.71 38.89
N ASP A 27 -6.47 9.72 39.76
CA ASP A 27 -5.97 11.07 39.48
C ASP A 27 -4.45 11.11 39.77
N SER A 28 -3.77 10.01 39.43
CA SER A 28 -2.32 9.92 39.43
C SER A 28 -1.88 10.07 37.99
N ASN A 29 -1.22 11.18 37.68
CA ASN A 29 -0.51 11.32 36.41
C ASN A 29 0.34 10.07 36.15
N PRO A 30 0.30 9.50 34.93
CA PRO A 30 1.09 8.34 34.59
C PRO A 30 2.58 8.58 34.91
N PRO A 31 3.31 7.54 35.38
CA PRO A 31 4.75 7.64 35.59
C PRO A 31 5.42 8.03 34.27
N THR A 32 6.54 8.76 34.31
CA THR A 32 7.26 9.13 33.08
C THR A 32 7.65 7.89 32.28
N TRP A 33 7.35 7.89 30.96
CA TRP A 33 7.67 6.81 30.03
C TRP A 33 9.18 6.51 30.00
N ASP A 34 9.96 7.54 29.69
CA ASP A 34 11.41 7.49 29.73
C ASP A 34 11.97 8.75 30.40
N LYS A 35 12.75 8.53 31.46
CA LYS A 35 13.40 9.61 32.23
C LYS A 35 14.51 10.33 31.45
N SER A 36 14.93 9.78 30.31
CA SER A 36 15.89 10.42 29.42
C SER A 36 15.27 11.57 28.62
N TRP A 37 13.95 11.73 28.63
CA TRP A 37 13.21 12.78 27.92
C TRP A 37 12.85 13.92 28.85
N SER A 38 13.15 15.14 28.41
CA SER A 38 12.98 16.35 29.20
C SER A 38 11.53 16.83 29.32
N TYR A 39 10.73 16.66 28.25
CA TYR A 39 9.40 17.27 28.16
C TYR A 39 8.35 16.27 27.67
N ARG A 40 7.10 16.45 28.13
CA ARG A 40 5.94 15.71 27.64
C ARG A 40 4.70 16.60 27.67
N LYS A 41 3.75 16.31 26.77
CA LYS A 41 2.44 16.96 26.68
C LYS A 41 1.37 15.91 26.42
N GLU A 42 0.26 15.98 27.14
CA GLU A 42 -0.88 15.09 26.91
C GLU A 42 -1.66 15.55 25.67
N ILE A 43 -2.03 14.60 24.81
CA ILE A 43 -2.94 14.79 23.69
C ILE A 43 -4.31 14.28 24.13
N VAL A 44 -5.29 15.16 24.17
CA VAL A 44 -6.68 14.78 24.38
C VAL A 44 -7.32 14.57 23.02
N LEU A 45 -7.75 13.34 22.73
CA LEU A 45 -8.41 13.04 21.47
C LEU A 45 -9.77 13.75 21.40
N PRO A 46 -10.14 14.32 20.23
CA PRO A 46 -11.43 14.97 20.04
C PRO A 46 -12.59 13.99 19.85
N ILE A 47 -12.29 12.69 19.74
CA ILE A 47 -13.26 11.59 19.60
C ILE A 47 -13.10 10.58 20.74
N SER A 48 -14.17 9.82 21.01
CA SER A 48 -14.15 8.72 21.97
C SER A 48 -13.65 7.45 21.30
N THR A 49 -12.76 6.71 21.95
CA THR A 49 -12.21 5.43 21.49
C THR A 49 -12.86 4.20 22.15
N ASN A 50 -14.02 4.38 22.80
CA ASN A 50 -14.76 3.29 23.47
C ASN A 50 -15.33 2.23 22.52
N ASN A 51 -15.31 2.46 21.21
CA ASN A 51 -15.89 1.59 20.21
C ASN A 51 -14.79 1.14 19.23
N SER A 52 -14.94 -0.08 18.71
CA SER A 52 -13.97 -0.71 17.85
C SER A 52 -13.89 -0.10 16.45
N TYR A 53 -14.85 0.75 16.08
CA TYR A 53 -14.86 1.43 14.78
C TYR A 53 -13.79 2.55 14.71
N GLU A 54 -13.40 3.08 15.86
CA GLU A 54 -12.42 4.15 16.01
C GLU A 54 -10.98 3.62 16.00
N ILE A 55 -10.79 2.30 16.11
CA ILE A 55 -9.50 1.66 15.96
C ILE A 55 -8.93 1.95 14.57
N PHE A 56 -7.65 2.33 14.53
CA PHE A 56 -6.93 2.74 13.32
C PHE A 56 -7.48 4.00 12.62
N GLN A 57 -8.31 4.80 13.30
CA GLN A 57 -8.60 6.15 12.84
C GLN A 57 -7.33 7.01 12.93
N PRO A 58 -6.97 7.74 11.86
CA PRO A 58 -5.83 8.65 11.89
C PRO A 58 -6.15 9.89 12.73
N ILE A 59 -5.25 10.20 13.65
CA ILE A 59 -5.26 11.44 14.43
C ILE A 59 -4.20 12.35 13.83
N ASP A 60 -4.66 13.42 13.18
CA ASP A 60 -3.84 14.50 12.64
C ASP A 60 -4.13 15.77 13.44
N VAL A 61 -3.12 16.27 14.14
CA VAL A 61 -3.25 17.41 15.05
C VAL A 61 -2.08 18.37 14.95
N ASP A 62 -2.36 19.64 15.16
CA ASP A 62 -1.34 20.67 15.34
C ASP A 62 -0.73 20.60 16.75
N ILE A 63 0.59 20.43 16.84
CA ILE A 63 1.33 20.41 18.10
C ILE A 63 2.18 21.66 18.24
N LYS A 64 1.85 22.47 19.24
CA LYS A 64 2.70 23.57 19.71
C LYS A 64 3.53 23.13 20.91
N PHE A 65 4.84 23.35 20.84
CA PHE A 65 5.79 22.98 21.89
C PHE A 65 6.00 24.14 22.87
N ASP A 66 5.82 23.86 24.17
CA ASP A 66 6.02 24.86 25.23
C ASP A 66 7.51 25.10 25.52
N ASN A 67 8.38 24.16 25.15
CA ASN A 67 9.83 24.21 25.30
C ASN A 67 10.50 23.95 23.96
N LEU A 68 11.82 24.21 23.86
CA LEU A 68 12.60 23.92 22.65
C LEU A 68 12.47 22.43 22.29
N CYS A 69 12.02 22.17 21.06
CA CYS A 69 11.96 20.84 20.48
C CYS A 69 13.01 20.71 19.38
N TRP A 70 13.94 19.78 19.52
CA TRP A 70 14.97 19.52 18.52
C TRP A 70 14.39 18.72 17.35
N ALA A 71 14.55 19.25 16.14
CA ALA A 71 14.22 18.59 14.88
C ALA A 71 15.10 19.18 13.78
N GLU A 72 15.87 18.35 13.08
CA GLU A 72 16.63 18.73 11.88
C GLU A 72 15.74 18.68 10.63
N ASN A 73 14.83 17.69 10.58
CA ASN A 73 13.80 17.50 9.56
C ASN A 73 12.76 16.49 10.09
N GLU A 74 11.83 16.08 9.23
CA GLU A 74 10.73 15.14 9.49
C GLU A 74 11.20 13.73 9.88
N GLU A 75 12.43 13.34 9.50
CA GLU A 75 13.01 12.02 9.81
C GLU A 75 13.92 12.05 11.05
N LYS A 76 14.54 13.19 11.33
CA LYS A 76 15.54 13.39 12.39
C LYS A 76 15.02 14.40 13.40
N HIS A 77 14.26 13.88 14.35
CA HIS A 77 13.61 14.69 15.35
C HIS A 77 13.52 13.99 16.70
N SER A 78 13.32 14.81 17.72
CA SER A 78 13.11 14.39 19.10
C SER A 78 11.62 14.38 19.45
N VAL A 79 10.72 13.91 18.58
CA VAL A 79 9.28 13.82 18.89
C VAL A 79 8.88 12.35 18.93
N ARG A 80 8.12 11.94 19.96
CA ARG A 80 7.54 10.59 20.09
C ARG A 80 6.12 10.64 20.59
N VAL A 81 5.27 9.81 20.00
CA VAL A 81 3.92 9.57 20.51
C VAL A 81 3.90 8.28 21.30
N VAL A 82 3.37 8.35 22.52
CA VAL A 82 3.22 7.19 23.38
C VAL A 82 1.84 7.17 24.03
N CYS A 83 1.34 5.96 24.22
CA CYS A 83 0.05 5.68 24.81
C CYS A 83 0.24 4.99 26.17
N TRP A 84 -0.47 5.46 27.19
CA TRP A 84 -0.55 4.82 28.50
C TRP A 84 -1.85 4.03 28.59
N TYR A 85 -1.74 2.71 28.73
CA TYR A 85 -2.88 1.80 28.80
C TYR A 85 -2.56 0.64 29.75
N GLU A 86 -3.52 0.20 30.57
CA GLU A 86 -3.36 -0.92 31.53
C GLU A 86 -2.12 -0.86 32.46
N ASN A 87 -1.61 0.34 32.75
CA ASN A 87 -0.37 0.60 33.49
C ASN A 87 0.94 0.28 32.74
N GLU A 88 0.89 0.24 31.42
CA GLU A 88 2.04 0.07 30.54
C GLU A 88 2.11 1.22 29.51
N TRP A 89 3.34 1.49 29.05
CA TRP A 89 3.60 2.48 28.01
C TRP A 89 3.81 1.78 26.68
N HIS A 90 3.11 2.24 25.65
CA HIS A 90 3.22 1.77 24.28
C HIS A 90 3.69 2.93 23.40
N GLU A 91 4.85 2.81 22.77
CA GLU A 91 5.25 3.76 21.73
C GLU A 91 4.41 3.49 20.48
N LEU A 92 3.82 4.55 19.93
CA LEU A 92 3.03 4.48 18.71
C LEU A 92 3.89 4.95 17.55
N GLU A 93 3.66 4.38 16.38
CA GLU A 93 4.19 4.94 15.14
C GLU A 93 3.59 6.32 14.94
N SER A 94 4.44 7.27 14.54
CA SER A 94 4.03 8.65 14.35
C SER A 94 4.87 9.34 13.30
N GLN A 95 4.25 10.30 12.62
CA GLN A 95 4.87 11.16 11.61
C GLN A 95 4.71 12.62 12.04
N ILE A 96 5.74 13.43 11.87
CA ILE A 96 5.62 14.89 11.94
C ILE A 96 5.82 15.50 10.56
N TYR A 97 5.19 16.65 10.31
CA TYR A 97 5.30 17.38 9.05
C TYR A 97 5.04 18.87 9.28
N ASP A 98 5.29 19.70 8.25
CA ASP A 98 5.11 21.16 8.27
C ASP A 98 5.77 21.81 9.50
N LEU A 99 7.11 21.72 9.53
CA LEU A 99 7.94 22.11 10.67
C LEU A 99 8.17 23.62 10.72
N ASP A 100 7.61 24.28 11.74
CA ASP A 100 7.85 25.71 12.00
C ASP A 100 9.12 25.91 12.83
N TYR A 101 10.20 26.34 12.18
CA TYR A 101 11.51 26.57 12.80
C TYR A 101 11.60 27.95 13.47
N ASN A 102 11.81 27.94 14.78
CA ASN A 102 12.15 29.18 15.50
C ASN A 102 13.66 29.48 15.51
N LYS A 103 14.50 28.44 15.35
CA LYS A 103 15.98 28.49 15.30
C LYS A 103 16.49 27.30 14.47
N PRO A 104 17.76 27.31 14.01
CA PRO A 104 18.34 26.16 13.33
C PRO A 104 18.21 24.89 14.17
N ASN A 105 17.58 23.87 13.59
CA ASN A 105 17.29 22.56 14.20
C ASN A 105 16.34 22.59 15.41
N PHE A 106 15.55 23.66 15.58
CA PHE A 106 14.54 23.73 16.63
C PHE A 106 13.21 24.26 16.11
N ILE A 107 12.16 23.51 16.41
CA ILE A 107 10.79 23.80 15.98
C ILE A 107 9.94 24.33 17.15
N SER A 108 9.01 25.23 16.85
CA SER A 108 7.96 25.70 17.76
C SER A 108 6.65 24.95 17.58
N ARG A 109 6.41 24.44 16.37
CA ARG A 109 5.14 23.87 15.96
C ARG A 109 5.36 22.84 14.84
N CYS A 110 4.52 21.82 14.77
CA CYS A 110 4.44 20.90 13.64
C CYS A 110 3.07 20.23 13.58
N GLY A 111 2.70 19.73 12.40
CA GLY A 111 1.68 18.69 12.27
C GLY A 111 2.18 17.37 12.85
N LEU A 112 1.29 16.60 13.47
CA LEU A 112 1.57 15.29 14.04
C LEU A 112 0.47 14.31 13.66
N VAL A 113 0.87 13.18 13.07
CA VAL A 113 -0.01 12.07 12.69
C VAL A 113 0.34 10.81 13.46
N PHE A 114 -0.67 10.11 13.99
CA PHE A 114 -0.56 8.75 14.52
C PHE A 114 -1.92 8.03 14.39
N LEU A 115 -1.95 6.72 14.58
CA LEU A 115 -3.19 5.93 14.55
C LEU A 115 -3.67 5.56 15.96
N ILE A 116 -4.99 5.52 16.16
CA ILE A 116 -5.57 4.89 17.35
C ILE A 116 -5.20 3.39 17.36
N PRO A 117 -4.58 2.88 18.44
CA PRO A 117 -4.07 1.52 18.48
C PRO A 117 -5.18 0.46 18.58
N GLU A 118 -4.86 -0.78 18.20
CA GLU A 118 -5.80 -1.92 18.19
C GLU A 118 -6.40 -2.28 19.55
N PHE A 119 -5.73 -1.90 20.63
CA PHE A 119 -6.16 -2.18 22.01
C PHE A 119 -6.94 -1.04 22.65
N ALA A 120 -7.22 0.05 21.91
CA ALA A 120 -7.96 1.19 22.44
C ALA A 120 -9.37 0.79 22.91
N ASP A 121 -9.74 1.27 24.10
CA ASP A 121 -11.03 0.97 24.72
C ASP A 121 -11.70 2.19 25.37
N GLY A 122 -11.11 3.38 25.20
CA GLY A 122 -11.56 4.63 25.81
C GLY A 122 -10.89 4.97 27.13
N THR A 123 -10.07 4.07 27.69
CA THR A 123 -9.33 4.32 28.95
C THR A 123 -7.88 4.74 28.71
N GLU A 124 -7.39 4.57 27.49
CA GLU A 124 -6.02 4.91 27.13
C GLU A 124 -5.77 6.42 27.05
N ARG A 125 -4.53 6.84 27.29
CA ARG A 125 -4.13 8.26 27.31
C ARG A 125 -2.90 8.49 26.43
N TYR A 126 -2.96 9.52 25.58
CA TYR A 126 -1.94 9.78 24.56
C TYR A 126 -1.03 10.93 24.99
N PHE A 127 0.27 10.81 24.71
CA PHE A 127 1.26 11.82 25.07
C PHE A 127 2.27 12.01 23.95
N VAL A 128 2.66 13.26 23.72
CA VAL A 128 3.85 13.62 22.95
C VAL A 128 5.01 13.82 23.91
N TYR A 129 6.10 13.08 23.73
CA TYR A 129 7.38 13.32 24.37
C TYR A 129 8.30 14.05 23.41
N TYR A 130 9.02 15.05 23.94
CA TYR A 130 9.98 15.81 23.16
C TYR A 130 11.17 16.31 23.97
N ASP A 131 12.26 16.71 23.29
CA ASP A 131 13.49 17.14 23.94
C ASP A 131 14.17 18.31 23.23
N ASN A 132 15.10 18.97 23.91
CA ASN A 132 15.94 20.02 23.33
C ASN A 132 17.32 19.51 22.89
N THR A 133 17.56 18.20 23.01
CA THR A 133 18.76 17.52 22.53
C THR A 133 18.40 16.53 21.45
N GLU A 134 19.35 16.28 20.55
CA GLU A 134 19.28 15.20 19.56
C GLU A 134 18.89 13.86 20.20
N LYS A 135 17.94 13.18 19.57
CA LYS A 135 17.51 11.82 19.91
C LYS A 135 17.71 10.93 18.68
N LYS A 136 17.86 9.63 18.93
CA LYS A 136 17.88 8.65 17.84
C LYS A 136 16.58 8.76 17.04
N SER A 137 16.62 8.75 15.72
CA SER A 137 15.43 8.69 14.88
C SER A 137 14.59 7.45 15.19
N PRO A 138 13.25 7.53 15.08
CA PRO A 138 12.41 6.35 15.17
C PRO A 138 12.71 5.43 13.98
N ASN A 139 12.55 4.13 14.17
CA ASN A 139 12.69 3.15 13.09
C ASN A 139 11.31 2.59 12.75
N TYR A 140 10.36 3.50 12.48
CA TYR A 140 9.01 3.15 12.09
C TYR A 140 9.02 2.60 10.65
N PRO A 141 8.18 1.60 10.34
CA PRO A 141 7.99 1.16 8.97
C PRO A 141 7.37 2.28 8.14
N ASP A 142 7.75 2.30 6.87
CA ASP A 142 7.14 3.15 5.87
C ASP A 142 5.95 2.42 5.24
N HIS A 143 4.74 2.88 5.55
CA HIS A 143 3.50 2.23 5.13
C HIS A 143 2.88 2.88 3.89
N VAL A 144 3.17 4.16 3.63
CA VAL A 144 2.51 4.96 2.60
C VAL A 144 3.57 5.61 1.72
N ASN A 145 3.42 5.47 0.41
CA ASN A 145 4.30 6.11 -0.56
C ASN A 145 3.47 6.72 -1.70
N VAL A 146 3.92 7.86 -2.23
CA VAL A 146 3.32 8.50 -3.42
C VAL A 146 4.33 8.61 -4.54
N GLU A 147 3.98 8.04 -5.70
CA GLU A 147 4.83 8.06 -6.89
C GLU A 147 4.18 8.86 -8.01
N ASP A 148 4.97 9.67 -8.71
CA ASP A 148 4.56 10.25 -9.99
C ASP A 148 4.62 9.17 -11.08
N SER A 149 3.49 8.89 -11.72
CA SER A 149 3.32 7.73 -12.60
C SER A 149 2.56 8.07 -13.89
N TYR A 150 2.73 7.21 -14.88
CA TYR A 150 2.02 7.28 -16.17
C TYR A 150 1.32 5.97 -16.48
N TYR A 151 0.11 6.06 -17.01
CA TYR A 151 -0.68 4.92 -17.43
C TYR A 151 -1.10 5.09 -18.88
N TYR A 152 -0.99 4.02 -19.66
CA TYR A 152 -1.56 3.92 -20.99
C TYR A 152 -2.13 2.52 -21.24
N PHE A 153 -3.36 2.48 -21.71
CA PHE A 153 -4.07 1.26 -22.00
C PHE A 153 -5.05 1.47 -23.15
N GLU A 154 -4.85 0.75 -24.26
CA GLU A 154 -5.75 0.76 -25.42
C GLU A 154 -6.22 -0.67 -25.72
N PRO A 155 -7.31 -1.13 -25.07
CA PRO A 155 -7.82 -2.50 -25.25
C PRO A 155 -8.42 -2.74 -26.63
N ILE A 156 -8.98 -1.69 -27.25
CA ILE A 156 -9.55 -1.69 -28.59
C ILE A 156 -9.05 -0.43 -29.29
N SER A 157 -8.69 -0.54 -30.58
CA SER A 157 -8.18 0.61 -31.33
C SER A 157 -9.18 1.77 -31.34
N GLY A 158 -8.73 2.95 -30.90
CA GLY A 158 -9.55 4.16 -30.75
C GLY A 158 -10.21 4.32 -29.39
N ILE A 159 -10.14 3.33 -28.50
CA ILE A 159 -10.61 3.40 -27.12
C ILE A 159 -9.39 3.24 -26.21
N SER A 160 -8.85 4.35 -25.72
CA SER A 160 -7.71 4.36 -24.82
C SER A 160 -8.01 5.05 -23.48
N ALA A 161 -7.24 4.65 -22.49
CA ALA A 161 -7.07 5.28 -21.20
C ALA A 161 -5.61 5.70 -21.09
N GLU A 162 -5.34 7.00 -21.01
CA GLU A 162 -4.00 7.53 -20.93
C GLU A 162 -3.97 8.68 -19.92
N GLY A 163 -2.99 8.70 -19.02
CA GLY A 163 -2.83 9.85 -18.14
C GLY A 163 -1.62 9.77 -17.22
N ASP A 164 -1.20 10.95 -16.78
CA ASP A 164 -0.26 11.12 -15.67
C ASP A 164 -1.08 11.20 -14.38
N TYR A 165 -0.60 10.58 -13.32
CA TYR A 165 -1.29 10.50 -12.05
C TYR A 165 -0.30 10.31 -10.89
N TYR A 166 -0.70 10.74 -9.70
CA TYR A 166 -0.03 10.31 -8.48
C TYR A 166 -0.58 8.95 -8.06
N LYS A 167 0.31 7.97 -7.95
CA LYS A 167 0.00 6.62 -7.48
C LYS A 167 0.22 6.56 -5.98
N ILE A 168 -0.82 6.23 -5.23
CA ILE A 168 -0.75 6.05 -3.78
C ILE A 168 -0.64 4.56 -3.48
N ILE A 169 0.46 4.19 -2.81
CA ILE A 169 0.78 2.82 -2.42
C ILE A 169 0.68 2.71 -0.91
N GLU A 170 0.00 1.67 -0.43
CA GLU A 170 -0.06 1.30 0.98
C GLU A 170 0.40 -0.15 1.15
N ASP A 171 1.42 -0.39 1.99
CA ASP A 171 1.95 -1.73 2.28
C ASP A 171 2.24 -2.57 1.02
N GLY A 172 2.70 -1.91 -0.06
CA GLY A 172 3.00 -2.53 -1.35
C GLY A 172 1.81 -2.73 -2.29
N TYR A 173 0.62 -2.28 -1.93
CA TYR A 173 -0.58 -2.32 -2.78
C TYR A 173 -0.99 -0.93 -3.25
N VAL A 174 -1.38 -0.81 -4.51
CA VAL A 174 -1.93 0.43 -5.07
C VAL A 174 -3.34 0.63 -4.54
N VAL A 175 -3.59 1.74 -3.85
CA VAL A 175 -4.90 2.06 -3.28
C VAL A 175 -5.65 3.06 -4.16
N TYR A 176 -4.96 4.11 -4.60
CA TYR A 176 -5.54 5.18 -5.42
C TYR A 176 -4.59 5.61 -6.53
N GLY A 177 -5.16 6.06 -7.64
CA GLY A 177 -4.49 6.94 -8.60
C GLY A 177 -5.21 8.28 -8.66
N VAL A 178 -4.50 9.40 -8.45
CA VAL A 178 -5.06 10.75 -8.57
C VAL A 178 -4.55 11.42 -9.83
N GLY A 179 -5.44 11.59 -10.81
CA GLY A 179 -5.09 12.06 -12.13
C GLY A 179 -4.65 13.52 -12.15
N GLN A 180 -3.54 13.77 -12.85
CA GLN A 180 -2.94 15.08 -13.05
C GLN A 180 -3.34 15.63 -14.41
N LYS A 181 -3.28 14.79 -15.46
CA LYS A 181 -3.78 15.07 -16.80
C LYS A 181 -3.99 13.76 -17.55
N GLY A 182 -4.82 13.80 -18.58
CA GLY A 182 -5.06 12.61 -19.38
C GLY A 182 -6.50 12.52 -19.84
N LYS A 183 -6.85 11.37 -20.38
CA LYS A 183 -8.17 11.08 -20.91
C LYS A 183 -8.49 9.58 -20.84
N VAL A 184 -9.71 9.23 -20.43
CA VAL A 184 -10.26 7.86 -20.42
C VAL A 184 -11.67 7.93 -20.96
N LEU A 185 -11.98 7.16 -22.01
CA LEU A 185 -13.33 7.07 -22.58
C LEU A 185 -13.98 8.46 -22.82
N ASP A 186 -13.22 9.36 -23.42
CA ASP A 186 -13.61 10.75 -23.63
C ASP A 186 -13.63 11.72 -22.43
N ARG A 187 -13.44 11.22 -21.21
CA ARG A 187 -13.34 12.03 -19.99
C ARG A 187 -11.93 12.41 -19.63
N ARG A 188 -11.74 13.65 -19.17
CA ARG A 188 -10.47 14.12 -18.64
C ARG A 188 -10.22 13.53 -17.25
N LEU A 189 -8.93 13.41 -16.89
CA LEU A 189 -8.50 12.77 -15.65
C LEU A 189 -7.97 13.74 -14.58
N SER A 190 -7.78 15.02 -14.88
CA SER A 190 -7.24 15.93 -13.87
C SER A 190 -8.23 16.08 -12.70
N GLN A 191 -7.75 16.09 -11.46
CA GLN A 191 -8.58 16.11 -10.24
C GLN A 191 -9.50 14.88 -10.04
N VAL A 192 -9.19 13.77 -10.73
CA VAL A 192 -9.95 12.53 -10.62
C VAL A 192 -9.21 11.53 -9.75
N VAL A 193 -9.83 11.12 -8.65
CA VAL A 193 -9.38 10.05 -7.76
C VAL A 193 -9.99 8.73 -8.24
N ILE A 194 -9.13 7.79 -8.63
CA ILE A 194 -9.51 6.43 -9.04
C ILE A 194 -9.14 5.49 -7.89
N LYS A 195 -10.15 4.83 -7.31
CA LYS A 195 -9.95 3.78 -6.29
C LYS A 195 -9.66 2.46 -7.00
N GLU A 196 -8.56 1.80 -6.63
CA GLU A 196 -8.27 0.43 -7.07
C GLU A 196 -8.88 -0.59 -6.11
N LYS A 197 -9.17 -1.80 -6.57
CA LYS A 197 -9.66 -2.90 -5.74
C LYS A 197 -8.66 -3.27 -4.62
N PRO A 198 -9.12 -3.90 -3.53
CA PRO A 198 -8.21 -4.38 -2.48
C PRO A 198 -7.14 -5.34 -3.03
N LYS A 199 -5.89 -5.16 -2.58
CA LYS A 199 -4.72 -5.97 -2.95
C LYS A 199 -4.27 -5.87 -4.42
N THR A 200 -4.57 -4.76 -5.08
CA THR A 200 -4.02 -4.45 -6.40
C THR A 200 -2.52 -4.16 -6.30
N GLU A 201 -1.70 -4.89 -7.06
CA GLU A 201 -0.24 -4.72 -7.09
C GLU A 201 0.21 -3.65 -8.10
N ASP A 202 -0.57 -3.49 -9.19
CA ASP A 202 -0.29 -2.54 -10.26
C ASP A 202 -1.56 -1.77 -10.64
N PHE A 203 -1.43 -0.45 -10.84
CA PHE A 203 -2.54 0.39 -11.24
C PHE A 203 -3.11 -0.03 -12.60
N GLY A 204 -4.45 -0.15 -12.71
CA GLY A 204 -5.05 -0.40 -14.00
C GLY A 204 -6.57 -0.28 -14.06
N LEU A 205 -7.08 0.11 -15.22
CA LEU A 205 -8.52 0.29 -15.46
C LEU A 205 -9.37 -0.97 -15.18
N ILE A 206 -8.78 -2.16 -15.23
CA ILE A 206 -9.48 -3.42 -14.90
C ILE A 206 -9.65 -3.57 -13.38
N GLU A 207 -8.66 -3.09 -12.63
CA GLU A 207 -8.61 -3.13 -11.18
C GLU A 207 -9.26 -1.90 -10.54
N SER A 208 -9.63 -0.88 -11.32
CA SER A 208 -10.46 0.24 -10.83
C SER A 208 -11.81 -0.25 -10.30
N ASP A 209 -12.20 0.31 -9.16
CA ASP A 209 -13.43 0.01 -8.44
C ASP A 209 -14.44 1.14 -8.64
N ILE A 210 -14.06 2.37 -8.23
CA ILE A 210 -14.90 3.56 -8.31
C ILE A 210 -14.06 4.81 -8.62
N ILE A 211 -14.70 5.84 -9.16
CA ILE A 211 -14.08 7.11 -9.50
C ILE A 211 -14.76 8.24 -8.72
N ALA A 212 -13.98 9.15 -8.14
CA ALA A 212 -14.45 10.41 -7.59
C ALA A 212 -13.73 11.58 -8.26
N SER A 213 -14.48 12.51 -8.84
CA SER A 213 -13.97 13.75 -9.40
C SER A 213 -14.22 14.91 -8.43
N PHE A 214 -13.20 15.74 -8.26
CA PHE A 214 -13.26 17.01 -7.53
C PHE A 214 -12.93 18.18 -8.46
N SER A 215 -13.36 18.12 -9.73
CA SER A 215 -13.29 19.23 -10.68
C SER A 215 -14.61 19.99 -10.78
N PHE A 216 -14.51 21.30 -11.00
CA PHE A 216 -15.68 22.14 -11.26
C PHE A 216 -16.08 22.06 -12.73
N SER A 217 -17.38 21.91 -13.01
CA SER A 217 -17.86 21.95 -14.39
C SER A 217 -19.27 22.51 -14.58
N TYR A 218 -19.54 23.02 -15.77
CA TYR A 218 -20.86 23.44 -16.22
C TYR A 218 -21.02 23.20 -17.72
N ASN A 219 -22.25 23.19 -18.21
CA ASN A 219 -22.54 22.91 -19.60
C ASN A 219 -22.78 24.19 -20.43
N ASP A 220 -22.14 24.33 -21.59
CA ASP A 220 -22.29 25.50 -22.49
C ASP A 220 -22.95 25.17 -23.85
N GLY A 221 -23.49 23.97 -24.03
CA GLY A 221 -24.11 23.56 -25.28
C GLY A 221 -25.13 22.43 -25.13
N PHE A 222 -25.51 21.76 -26.23
CA PHE A 222 -26.54 20.71 -26.19
C PHE A 222 -25.95 19.31 -26.16
N GLU A 223 -24.65 19.18 -26.46
CA GLU A 223 -23.93 17.91 -26.47
C GLU A 223 -23.06 17.79 -25.20
N GLU A 224 -22.72 16.56 -24.82
CA GLU A 224 -21.87 16.32 -23.64
C GLU A 224 -20.44 16.83 -23.80
N GLU A 225 -19.95 16.90 -25.04
CA GLU A 225 -18.64 17.47 -25.36
C GLU A 225 -18.58 18.99 -25.13
N ASP A 226 -19.73 19.65 -24.97
CA ASP A 226 -19.86 21.07 -24.66
C ASP A 226 -19.73 21.37 -23.14
N GLU A 227 -19.47 20.35 -22.31
CA GLU A 227 -19.17 20.55 -20.88
C GLU A 227 -17.80 21.24 -20.72
N ILE A 228 -17.81 22.40 -20.06
CA ILE A 228 -16.60 23.12 -19.67
C ILE A 228 -16.25 22.68 -18.25
N SER A 229 -15.05 22.12 -18.08
CA SER A 229 -14.58 21.57 -16.82
C SER A 229 -13.15 22.03 -16.51
N SER A 230 -12.84 22.25 -15.24
CA SER A 230 -11.50 22.59 -14.76
C SER A 230 -10.51 21.41 -14.79
N ASP A 231 -10.94 20.22 -15.20
CA ASP A 231 -10.07 19.03 -15.34
C ASP A 231 -9.28 18.98 -16.66
N TYR A 232 -9.32 20.04 -17.46
CA TYR A 232 -8.85 20.01 -18.84
C TYR A 232 -7.31 20.06 -18.95
N SER A 233 -6.69 21.05 -18.31
CA SER A 233 -5.22 21.25 -18.33
C SER A 233 -4.64 21.35 -16.94
N LEU A 234 -3.52 20.64 -16.72
CA LEU A 234 -2.71 20.76 -15.52
C LEU A 234 -1.95 22.10 -15.53
N VAL A 235 -2.07 22.86 -14.44
CA VAL A 235 -1.33 24.10 -14.19
C VAL A 235 -0.06 23.79 -13.39
N SER A 236 -0.21 23.19 -12.21
CA SER A 236 0.89 22.81 -11.33
C SER A 236 0.54 21.57 -10.50
N LYS A 237 1.57 20.91 -9.96
CA LYS A 237 1.45 19.79 -9.04
C LYS A 237 2.67 19.75 -8.11
N GLU A 238 2.48 19.25 -6.90
CA GLU A 238 3.56 19.18 -5.90
C GLU A 238 3.24 18.09 -4.87
N ILE A 239 4.24 17.31 -4.46
CA ILE A 239 4.12 16.46 -3.27
C ILE A 239 4.68 17.27 -2.10
N THR A 240 3.81 17.63 -1.15
CA THR A 240 4.17 18.48 0.00
C THR A 240 4.60 17.64 1.19
N VAL A 241 4.06 16.42 1.33
CA VAL A 241 4.46 15.46 2.37
C VAL A 241 4.50 14.06 1.77
N ASP A 242 5.60 13.36 1.98
CA ASP A 242 5.73 11.92 1.72
C ASP A 242 6.35 11.29 2.95
N GLY A 243 5.53 10.56 3.73
CA GLY A 243 5.94 10.07 5.02
C GLY A 243 5.22 8.79 5.41
N ASN A 244 5.71 8.20 6.49
CA ASN A 244 5.47 6.80 6.80
C ASN A 244 4.01 6.44 7.12
N LEU A 245 3.17 7.39 7.54
CA LEU A 245 1.75 7.20 7.83
C LEU A 245 0.82 8.06 6.99
N MET A 246 1.34 9.07 6.28
CA MET A 246 0.54 10.06 5.57
C MET A 246 1.34 10.68 4.43
N ALA A 247 0.67 10.81 3.28
CA ALA A 247 1.16 11.58 2.16
C ALA A 247 0.20 12.70 1.79
N GLU A 248 0.74 13.85 1.38
CA GLU A 248 0.01 15.04 0.97
C GLU A 248 0.58 15.57 -0.35
N PHE A 249 -0.31 15.93 -1.28
CA PHE A 249 0.09 16.53 -2.55
C PHE A 249 -0.99 17.47 -3.09
N ARG A 250 -0.55 18.48 -3.84
CA ARG A 250 -1.38 19.49 -4.48
C ARG A 250 -1.47 19.27 -5.98
N ILE A 251 -2.65 19.49 -6.56
CA ILE A 251 -2.86 19.55 -8.01
C ILE A 251 -3.69 20.80 -8.32
N VAL A 252 -3.19 21.62 -9.25
CA VAL A 252 -3.92 22.77 -9.79
C VAL A 252 -4.20 22.52 -11.26
N SER A 253 -5.46 22.72 -11.67
CA SER A 253 -5.93 22.51 -13.03
C SER A 253 -6.88 23.61 -13.46
N GLU A 254 -7.06 23.78 -14.77
CA GLU A 254 -7.93 24.80 -15.35
C GLU A 254 -8.71 24.29 -16.57
N SER A 255 -9.77 25.02 -16.90
CA SER A 255 -10.58 24.73 -18.09
C SER A 255 -9.87 25.13 -19.37
N LYS A 256 -10.36 24.60 -20.49
CA LYS A 256 -9.82 24.87 -21.83
C LYS A 256 -9.78 26.36 -22.19
N ASP A 257 -10.73 27.14 -21.68
CA ASP A 257 -10.88 28.57 -21.88
C ASP A 257 -10.29 29.40 -20.74
N GLU A 258 -9.62 28.75 -19.79
CA GLU A 258 -9.00 29.36 -18.60
C GLU A 258 -10.01 30.10 -17.69
N ASN A 259 -11.32 29.85 -17.87
CA ASN A 259 -12.38 30.49 -17.10
C ASN A 259 -12.63 29.84 -15.72
N LEU A 260 -12.25 28.57 -15.58
CA LEU A 260 -12.35 27.80 -14.34
C LEU A 260 -10.96 27.41 -13.86
N ARG A 261 -10.72 27.52 -12.56
CA ARG A 261 -9.53 26.95 -11.91
C ARG A 261 -9.95 26.11 -10.72
N THR A 262 -9.24 25.00 -10.52
CA THR A 262 -9.40 24.14 -9.35
C THR A 262 -8.03 23.86 -8.76
N SER A 263 -7.89 24.09 -7.46
CA SER A 263 -6.69 23.78 -6.69
C SER A 263 -7.09 22.90 -5.52
N ASN A 264 -6.63 21.65 -5.56
CA ASN A 264 -6.97 20.65 -4.57
C ASN A 264 -5.70 20.17 -3.86
N VAL A 265 -5.79 20.04 -2.54
CA VAL A 265 -4.77 19.38 -1.71
C VAL A 265 -5.34 18.04 -1.25
N TYR A 266 -4.71 16.96 -1.69
CA TYR A 266 -5.08 15.59 -1.36
C TYR A 266 -4.20 15.11 -0.20
N LYS A 267 -4.82 14.46 0.79
CA LYS A 267 -4.14 13.85 1.93
C LYS A 267 -4.63 12.42 2.13
N TYR A 268 -3.72 11.46 1.97
CA TYR A 268 -3.99 10.06 2.22
C TYR A 268 -3.33 9.63 3.53
N TYR A 269 -4.08 8.92 4.37
CA TYR A 269 -3.60 8.38 5.63
C TYR A 269 -3.51 6.87 5.55
N TYR A 270 -2.52 6.30 6.24
CA TYR A 270 -2.41 4.86 6.42
C TYR A 270 -3.67 4.29 7.05
N CYS A 271 -4.29 3.33 6.37
CA CYS A 271 -5.53 2.70 6.77
C CYS A 271 -5.31 1.18 6.89
N PRO A 272 -4.80 0.65 8.02
CA PRO A 272 -4.51 -0.79 8.21
C PRO A 272 -5.77 -1.68 8.33
N ASN A 273 -6.91 -1.24 7.79
CA ASN A 273 -8.15 -1.98 7.69
C ASN A 273 -8.66 -1.98 6.23
N LYS A 274 -9.83 -2.60 6.00
CA LYS A 274 -10.41 -2.72 4.65
C LYS A 274 -10.94 -1.38 4.11
N ASN A 275 -11.29 -0.46 5.00
CA ASN A 275 -11.87 0.82 4.63
C ASN A 275 -10.74 1.79 4.29
N LYS A 276 -10.89 2.51 3.18
CA LYS A 276 -9.90 3.48 2.72
C LYS A 276 -10.52 4.85 2.66
N ARG A 277 -9.72 5.85 3.01
CA ARG A 277 -10.15 7.25 3.01
C ARG A 277 -9.05 8.14 2.46
N ILE A 278 -9.43 9.06 1.59
CA ILE A 278 -8.57 10.13 1.12
C ILE A 278 -9.29 11.45 1.33
N ASN A 279 -8.59 12.39 1.96
CA ASN A 279 -9.12 13.70 2.27
C ASN A 279 -8.71 14.69 1.19
N VAL A 280 -9.61 15.63 0.87
CA VAL A 280 -9.38 16.63 -0.16
C VAL A 280 -9.83 17.98 0.38
N HIS A 281 -8.91 18.94 0.42
CA HIS A 281 -9.24 20.35 0.54
C HIS A 281 -9.42 20.89 -0.88
N VAL A 282 -10.61 21.36 -1.21
CA VAL A 282 -11.02 21.73 -2.57
C VAL A 282 -11.24 23.23 -2.67
N THR A 283 -10.66 23.84 -3.70
CA THR A 283 -10.99 25.21 -4.11
C THR A 283 -11.40 25.26 -5.58
N HIS A 284 -12.47 25.99 -5.88
CA HIS A 284 -12.88 26.29 -7.25
C HIS A 284 -13.02 27.80 -7.44
N GLN A 285 -12.49 28.30 -8.56
CA GLN A 285 -12.56 29.72 -8.94
C GLN A 285 -13.17 29.84 -10.33
N VAL A 286 -14.12 30.77 -10.48
CA VAL A 286 -14.66 31.20 -11.77
C VAL A 286 -14.20 32.63 -12.02
N PHE A 287 -13.70 32.93 -13.22
CA PHE A 287 -13.10 34.25 -13.52
C PHE A 287 -14.01 35.20 -14.31
N ASN A 288 -14.98 34.68 -15.07
CA ASN A 288 -15.92 35.46 -15.86
C ASN A 288 -17.35 34.95 -15.67
N ASP A 289 -18.31 35.87 -15.74
CA ASP A 289 -19.74 35.53 -15.71
C ASP A 289 -20.09 34.59 -16.87
N VAL A 290 -20.79 33.51 -16.57
CA VAL A 290 -21.27 32.53 -17.57
C VAL A 290 -22.72 32.18 -17.34
N THR A 291 -23.42 31.82 -18.43
CA THR A 291 -24.80 31.32 -18.38
C THR A 291 -24.81 29.90 -18.92
N VAL A 292 -25.33 28.96 -18.12
CA VAL A 292 -25.46 27.54 -18.45
C VAL A 292 -26.42 27.35 -19.62
N LYS A 293 -26.07 26.47 -20.57
CA LYS A 293 -26.86 26.19 -21.77
C LYS A 293 -27.04 24.68 -22.02
N GLY A 294 -28.14 24.36 -22.69
CA GLY A 294 -28.54 23.01 -23.11
C GLY A 294 -28.78 22.03 -21.97
N ILE A 295 -27.80 21.22 -21.57
CA ILE A 295 -27.96 20.23 -20.48
C ILE A 295 -27.94 20.94 -19.12
N ILE A 296 -29.04 21.62 -18.79
CA ILE A 296 -29.16 22.49 -17.60
C ILE A 296 -29.09 21.75 -16.26
N ASN A 297 -29.12 20.41 -16.22
CA ASN A 297 -28.83 19.68 -14.98
C ASN A 297 -27.33 19.72 -14.60
N VAL A 298 -26.44 20.13 -15.51
CA VAL A 298 -25.00 20.34 -15.26
C VAL A 298 -24.72 21.84 -15.25
N ASP A 299 -25.03 22.47 -14.12
CA ASP A 299 -25.14 23.93 -13.95
C ASP A 299 -24.16 24.51 -12.93
N GLY A 300 -23.03 23.83 -12.72
CA GLY A 300 -22.02 24.17 -11.72
C GLY A 300 -21.84 23.03 -10.73
N ARG A 301 -21.28 21.93 -11.22
CA ARG A 301 -20.89 20.76 -10.43
C ARG A 301 -19.60 21.09 -9.67
N TYR A 302 -19.55 20.77 -8.38
CA TYR A 302 -18.32 20.84 -7.57
C TYR A 302 -17.51 19.53 -7.66
N GLY A 303 -18.20 18.42 -7.92
CA GLY A 303 -17.58 17.12 -8.20
C GLY A 303 -18.62 16.03 -8.44
N ALA A 304 -18.16 14.79 -8.60
CA ALA A 304 -19.04 13.63 -8.78
C ALA A 304 -18.42 12.33 -8.30
N ILE A 305 -19.28 11.40 -7.87
CA ILE A 305 -18.96 9.96 -7.87
C ILE A 305 -19.41 9.38 -9.22
N ILE A 306 -18.53 8.61 -9.85
CA ILE A 306 -18.66 8.08 -11.19
C ILE A 306 -18.36 6.59 -11.17
N SER A 307 -19.22 5.81 -11.81
CA SER A 307 -18.94 4.40 -12.13
C SER A 307 -19.18 4.09 -13.59
N TYR A 308 -18.36 3.19 -14.12
CA TYR A 308 -18.55 2.57 -15.42
C TYR A 308 -18.75 1.08 -15.21
N GLN A 309 -19.64 0.47 -16.00
CA GLN A 309 -19.69 -0.98 -16.12
C GLN A 309 -19.50 -1.36 -17.58
N SER A 310 -18.38 -2.00 -17.89
CA SER A 310 -18.11 -2.52 -19.23
C SER A 310 -18.41 -4.01 -19.31
N LYS A 311 -19.17 -4.40 -20.32
CA LYS A 311 -19.49 -5.79 -20.66
C LYS A 311 -19.01 -6.08 -22.08
N SER A 312 -18.30 -7.18 -22.29
CA SER A 312 -17.96 -7.63 -23.64
C SER A 312 -17.96 -9.15 -23.76
N GLU A 313 -18.70 -9.70 -24.71
CA GLU A 313 -18.69 -11.14 -24.98
C GLU A 313 -17.33 -11.61 -25.52
N LYS A 314 -16.59 -10.72 -26.22
CA LYS A 314 -15.40 -11.08 -27.01
C LYS A 314 -14.08 -10.67 -26.38
N VAL A 315 -14.03 -9.55 -25.66
CA VAL A 315 -12.78 -8.97 -25.14
C VAL A 315 -12.81 -8.97 -23.62
N GLN A 316 -12.11 -9.92 -22.99
CA GLN A 316 -12.07 -10.03 -21.53
C GLN A 316 -11.53 -8.75 -20.85
N LYS A 317 -10.62 -8.03 -21.52
CA LYS A 317 -10.07 -6.75 -21.06
C LYS A 317 -11.08 -5.59 -21.07
N MET A 318 -12.25 -5.77 -21.66
CA MET A 318 -13.39 -4.86 -21.66
C MET A 318 -14.50 -5.37 -20.71
N ARG A 319 -14.10 -6.02 -19.61
CA ARG A 319 -15.00 -6.47 -18.54
C ARG A 319 -14.49 -5.89 -17.24
N PHE A 320 -14.92 -4.68 -16.91
CA PHE A 320 -14.44 -3.96 -15.74
C PHE A 320 -15.53 -3.03 -15.18
N GLY A 321 -15.34 -2.67 -13.92
CA GLY A 321 -16.24 -1.81 -13.16
C GLY A 321 -17.64 -2.39 -12.92
N GLU A 322 -18.42 -1.66 -12.14
CA GLU A 322 -19.78 -2.01 -11.73
C GLU A 322 -20.59 -0.75 -11.45
N ILE A 323 -21.92 -0.83 -11.63
CA ILE A 323 -22.86 0.19 -11.19
C ILE A 323 -23.51 -0.34 -9.91
N LEU A 324 -23.43 0.41 -8.82
CA LEU A 324 -24.03 0.05 -7.53
C LEU A 324 -25.53 0.39 -7.54
N PRO A 325 -26.37 -0.37 -6.82
CA PRO A 325 -27.82 -0.29 -6.96
C PRO A 325 -28.46 0.91 -6.23
N PHE A 326 -27.78 1.57 -5.29
CA PHE A 326 -28.39 2.61 -4.46
C PHE A 326 -27.54 3.86 -4.32
N LEU A 327 -28.24 5.01 -4.29
CA LEU A 327 -27.73 6.27 -3.77
C LEU A 327 -28.45 6.58 -2.45
N HIS A 328 -27.69 6.72 -1.38
CA HIS A 328 -28.15 7.24 -0.10
C HIS A 328 -27.59 8.64 0.17
N CYS A 329 -28.39 9.55 0.72
CA CYS A 329 -27.91 10.85 1.17
C CYS A 329 -28.64 11.32 2.43
N TYR A 330 -27.98 12.21 3.19
CA TYR A 330 -28.62 12.88 4.32
C TYR A 330 -29.17 14.24 3.90
N ASP A 331 -30.49 14.37 3.86
CA ASP A 331 -31.18 15.55 3.34
C ASP A 331 -31.31 16.68 4.37
N GLU A 332 -31.71 17.86 3.90
CA GLU A 332 -32.00 19.03 4.74
C GLU A 332 -33.13 18.80 5.76
N ASN A 333 -34.02 17.82 5.55
CA ASN A 333 -35.07 17.45 6.49
C ASN A 333 -34.59 16.46 7.58
N ASN A 334 -33.28 16.24 7.69
CA ASN A 334 -32.65 15.33 8.66
C ASN A 334 -33.08 13.87 8.51
N LYS A 335 -33.21 13.41 7.26
CA LYS A 335 -33.54 12.03 6.91
C LYS A 335 -32.52 11.47 5.94
N ILE A 336 -32.38 10.14 5.97
CA ILE A 336 -31.67 9.43 4.94
C ILE A 336 -32.68 9.12 3.83
N ILE A 337 -32.40 9.60 2.63
CA ILE A 337 -33.17 9.30 1.41
C ILE A 337 -32.41 8.23 0.62
N GLU A 338 -33.14 7.34 -0.02
CA GLU A 338 -32.64 6.26 -0.88
C GLU A 338 -33.21 6.44 -2.29
N TYR A 339 -32.35 6.33 -3.30
CA TYR A 339 -32.70 6.28 -4.72
C TYR A 339 -32.15 5.00 -5.33
N GLU A 340 -32.97 4.32 -6.14
CA GLU A 340 -32.53 3.15 -6.90
C GLU A 340 -31.81 3.60 -8.18
N ILE A 341 -30.71 2.92 -8.51
CA ILE A 341 -29.91 3.14 -9.71
C ILE A 341 -29.97 1.85 -10.55
N ASN A 342 -30.33 1.97 -11.82
CA ASN A 342 -30.35 0.85 -12.74
C ASN A 342 -28.92 0.46 -13.08
N GLN A 343 -28.57 -0.79 -12.73
CA GLN A 343 -27.25 -1.33 -12.99
C GLN A 343 -27.00 -1.66 -14.46
N ASN A 344 -28.04 -1.69 -15.31
CA ASN A 344 -27.96 -1.97 -16.74
C ASN A 344 -28.88 -1.01 -17.51
N PRO A 345 -28.52 0.29 -17.59
CA PRO A 345 -29.31 1.27 -18.33
C PRO A 345 -29.28 0.95 -19.82
N GLU A 346 -30.44 0.99 -20.50
CA GLU A 346 -30.56 0.73 -21.94
C GLU A 346 -30.68 2.03 -22.77
N ASN A 347 -30.79 3.19 -22.10
CA ASN A 347 -31.03 4.47 -22.75
C ASN A 347 -29.73 5.13 -23.18
N LYS A 348 -29.67 5.64 -24.41
CA LYS A 348 -28.51 6.39 -24.94
C LYS A 348 -28.46 7.83 -24.44
N GLU A 349 -29.62 8.40 -24.13
CA GLU A 349 -29.73 9.71 -23.48
C GLU A 349 -29.70 9.54 -21.96
N ARG A 350 -29.27 10.60 -21.26
CA ARG A 350 -29.23 10.63 -19.79
C ARG A 350 -30.62 10.46 -19.19
N GLU A 351 -30.81 9.38 -18.43
CA GLU A 351 -31.92 9.26 -17.52
C GLU A 351 -31.55 9.94 -16.21
N TRP A 352 -32.31 10.97 -15.81
CA TRP A 352 -32.06 11.71 -14.58
C TRP A 352 -32.85 11.09 -13.44
N ILE A 353 -32.16 10.35 -12.58
CA ILE A 353 -32.69 9.68 -11.39
C ILE A 353 -33.03 10.74 -10.32
N VAL A 354 -32.15 11.74 -10.20
CA VAL A 354 -32.36 12.93 -9.38
C VAL A 354 -32.10 14.16 -10.27
N PRO A 355 -33.14 14.74 -10.89
CA PRO A 355 -33.03 16.00 -11.62
C PRO A 355 -32.97 17.20 -10.68
N TYR A 356 -32.55 18.37 -11.18
CA TYR A 356 -32.54 19.62 -10.38
C TYR A 356 -33.91 19.96 -9.78
N THR A 357 -35.00 19.56 -10.43
CA THR A 357 -36.37 19.84 -10.00
C THR A 357 -36.79 19.13 -8.72
N ASP A 358 -36.06 18.07 -8.35
CA ASP A 358 -36.35 17.29 -7.13
C ASP A 358 -35.87 17.98 -5.86
N ASP A 359 -35.01 19.00 -5.99
CA ASP A 359 -34.59 19.89 -4.90
C ASP A 359 -33.94 19.11 -3.73
N VAL A 360 -32.95 18.28 -4.09
CA VAL A 360 -32.29 17.39 -3.14
C VAL A 360 -31.00 18.04 -2.63
N ASP A 361 -31.12 18.76 -1.53
CA ASP A 361 -29.98 19.40 -0.85
C ASP A 361 -29.46 18.56 0.33
N LEU A 362 -28.13 18.54 0.47
CA LEU A 362 -27.49 17.91 1.61
C LEU A 362 -27.76 18.68 2.91
N GLY A 363 -28.18 17.96 3.94
CA GLY A 363 -28.43 18.50 5.27
C GLY A 363 -27.18 18.64 6.13
N GLU A 364 -27.37 18.89 7.42
CA GLU A 364 -26.28 19.27 8.33
C GLU A 364 -25.22 18.19 8.59
N LYS A 365 -25.49 16.91 8.24
CA LYS A 365 -24.47 15.85 8.26
C LYS A 365 -23.66 15.76 6.97
N ALA A 366 -24.14 16.39 5.89
CA ALA A 366 -23.43 16.66 4.64
C ALA A 366 -22.69 15.44 4.05
N TRP A 367 -23.39 14.34 3.78
CA TRP A 367 -22.80 13.17 3.12
C TRP A 367 -23.75 12.56 2.10
N LEU A 368 -23.15 11.93 1.10
CA LEU A 368 -23.79 11.05 0.12
C LEU A 368 -23.01 9.73 0.01
N SER A 369 -23.69 8.66 -0.34
CA SER A 369 -23.16 7.30 -0.42
C SER A 369 -23.73 6.61 -1.67
N TYR A 370 -22.84 6.04 -2.46
CA TYR A 370 -23.15 5.17 -3.58
C TYR A 370 -22.80 3.74 -3.18
N ASP A 371 -23.79 2.86 -3.04
CA ASP A 371 -23.65 1.66 -2.22
C ASP A 371 -24.59 0.49 -2.59
N GLU A 372 -24.37 -0.64 -1.93
CA GLU A 372 -25.19 -1.86 -1.98
C GLU A 372 -26.29 -1.92 -0.90
N GLY A 373 -26.54 -0.81 -0.20
CA GLY A 373 -27.53 -0.66 0.85
C GLY A 373 -26.93 -0.75 2.25
N LYS A 374 -27.58 -1.51 3.13
CA LYS A 374 -27.22 -1.60 4.57
C LYS A 374 -25.94 -2.37 4.87
N THR A 375 -25.45 -3.12 3.90
CA THR A 375 -24.24 -3.98 3.98
C THR A 375 -23.62 -4.06 2.60
N GLY A 376 -22.34 -4.40 2.53
CA GLY A 376 -21.61 -4.51 1.27
C GLY A 376 -20.83 -3.24 0.96
N LYS A 377 -20.56 -3.02 -0.32
CA LYS A 377 -19.77 -1.88 -0.77
C LYS A 377 -20.47 -0.56 -0.55
N ALA A 378 -19.69 0.45 -0.17
CA ALA A 378 -20.11 1.84 -0.12
C ALA A 378 -18.95 2.77 -0.48
N HIS A 379 -19.23 3.72 -1.36
CA HIS A 379 -18.33 4.81 -1.72
C HIS A 379 -19.03 6.13 -1.44
N ALA A 380 -18.43 6.96 -0.61
CA ALA A 380 -19.08 8.15 -0.09
C ALA A 380 -18.21 9.39 -0.23
N VAL A 381 -18.85 10.52 -0.44
CA VAL A 381 -18.24 11.83 -0.25
C VAL A 381 -18.89 12.43 0.99
N ILE A 382 -18.05 12.71 1.98
CA ILE A 382 -18.44 13.27 3.28
C ILE A 382 -17.85 14.67 3.36
N PHE A 383 -18.70 15.69 3.45
CA PHE A 383 -18.26 17.08 3.57
C PHE A 383 -18.09 17.45 5.05
N SER A 384 -17.09 18.27 5.33
CA SER A 384 -16.91 18.85 6.67
C SER A 384 -18.14 19.66 7.12
N SER A 385 -18.78 20.35 6.18
CA SER A 385 -19.94 21.21 6.35
C SER A 385 -20.72 21.33 5.04
N ASN A 386 -22.04 21.53 5.11
CA ASN A 386 -22.88 21.97 3.98
C ASN A 386 -23.09 23.51 3.96
N LYS A 387 -22.42 24.24 4.85
CA LYS A 387 -22.53 25.69 5.05
C LYS A 387 -21.16 26.35 4.93
N ASN A 388 -21.16 27.61 4.51
CA ASN A 388 -20.00 28.45 4.25
C ASN A 388 -19.03 27.83 3.23
N ILE A 389 -19.60 27.19 2.21
CA ILE A 389 -18.87 26.59 1.08
C ILE A 389 -18.58 27.67 0.04
N ILE A 390 -19.57 28.52 -0.24
CA ILE A 390 -19.40 29.68 -1.10
C ILE A 390 -18.78 30.83 -0.29
N LYS A 391 -17.56 31.20 -0.63
CA LYS A 391 -16.81 32.28 0.03
C LYS A 391 -17.08 33.63 -0.62
N THR A 392 -17.17 33.66 -1.95
CA THR A 392 -17.61 34.80 -2.76
C THR A 392 -18.46 34.29 -3.93
N GLY A 393 -19.37 35.13 -4.44
CA GLY A 393 -20.29 34.75 -5.50
C GLY A 393 -21.53 35.66 -5.51
N THR A 394 -21.63 36.53 -6.51
CA THR A 394 -22.75 37.48 -6.61
C THR A 394 -24.08 36.75 -6.82
N ASN A 395 -25.00 36.89 -5.86
CA ASN A 395 -26.33 36.26 -5.83
C ASN A 395 -26.37 34.72 -5.71
N GLU A 396 -25.25 34.09 -5.37
CA GLU A 396 -25.17 32.64 -5.21
C GLU A 396 -25.79 32.13 -3.90
N ARG A 397 -26.38 30.93 -3.94
CA ARG A 397 -26.92 30.24 -2.76
C ARG A 397 -25.92 29.23 -2.24
N ASP A 398 -25.57 29.38 -0.97
CA ASP A 398 -24.72 28.44 -0.25
C ASP A 398 -25.46 27.12 0.02
N GLY A 399 -24.76 25.98 -0.14
CA GLY A 399 -25.34 24.64 -0.04
C GLY A 399 -24.74 23.68 -1.04
N ILE A 400 -25.17 22.41 -0.99
CA ILE A 400 -24.77 21.36 -1.93
C ILE A 400 -26.02 20.64 -2.40
N GLN A 401 -26.33 20.77 -3.69
CA GLN A 401 -27.44 20.09 -4.33
C GLN A 401 -26.96 18.84 -5.06
N LEU A 402 -27.71 17.74 -4.96
CA LEU A 402 -27.42 16.46 -5.60
C LEU A 402 -28.19 16.29 -6.91
N LYS A 403 -27.51 15.76 -7.93
CA LYS A 403 -28.10 15.40 -9.22
C LYS A 403 -27.52 14.09 -9.71
N ALA A 404 -28.36 13.11 -10.00
CA ALA A 404 -27.93 11.76 -10.37
C ALA A 404 -28.47 11.34 -11.74
N THR A 405 -27.65 10.64 -12.51
CA THR A 405 -28.02 10.18 -13.85
C THR A 405 -27.33 8.87 -14.22
N GLU A 406 -27.98 8.10 -15.09
CA GLU A 406 -27.48 6.87 -15.68
C GLU A 406 -27.76 6.83 -17.19
N LYS A 407 -26.94 6.08 -17.94
CA LYS A 407 -27.15 5.78 -19.37
C LYS A 407 -26.23 4.66 -19.87
N GLU A 408 -26.58 4.11 -21.03
CA GLU A 408 -25.69 3.31 -21.87
C GLU A 408 -24.73 4.27 -22.61
N TYR A 409 -23.46 4.33 -22.18
CA TYR A 409 -22.48 5.29 -22.67
C TYR A 409 -21.97 4.95 -24.08
N LEU A 410 -21.60 3.70 -24.30
CA LEU A 410 -21.03 3.23 -25.55
C LEU A 410 -21.46 1.79 -25.83
N ASP A 411 -21.97 1.52 -27.02
CA ASP A 411 -22.09 0.15 -27.55
C ASP A 411 -21.37 0.10 -28.89
N ALA A 412 -20.16 -0.46 -28.88
CA ALA A 412 -19.31 -0.55 -30.05
C ALA A 412 -18.47 -1.83 -30.04
N LEU A 413 -18.35 -2.47 -31.21
CA LEU A 413 -17.44 -3.60 -31.45
C LEU A 413 -17.68 -4.83 -30.53
N GLY A 414 -18.89 -4.98 -29.98
CA GLY A 414 -19.26 -6.04 -29.05
C GLY A 414 -18.78 -5.80 -27.62
N ALA A 415 -18.52 -4.54 -27.26
CA ALA A 415 -18.38 -4.06 -25.90
C ALA A 415 -19.44 -2.97 -25.65
N GLU A 416 -20.22 -3.18 -24.59
CA GLU A 416 -21.18 -2.23 -24.01
C GLU A 416 -20.51 -1.59 -22.79
N ILE A 417 -20.67 -0.29 -22.61
CA ILE A 417 -20.18 0.46 -21.46
C ILE A 417 -21.37 1.26 -20.94
N ASP A 418 -21.77 0.96 -19.72
CA ASP A 418 -22.77 1.69 -18.97
C ASP A 418 -22.11 2.67 -18.03
N TYR A 419 -22.86 3.71 -17.66
CA TYR A 419 -22.38 4.81 -16.86
C TYR A 419 -23.43 5.27 -15.86
N ALA A 420 -22.99 5.53 -14.63
CA ALA A 420 -23.76 6.26 -13.62
C ALA A 420 -22.93 7.41 -13.01
N SER A 421 -23.60 8.53 -12.75
CA SER A 421 -23.04 9.76 -12.19
C SER A 421 -23.86 10.23 -11.01
N ILE A 422 -23.22 10.52 -9.91
CA ILE A 422 -23.82 11.22 -8.77
C ILE A 422 -23.06 12.51 -8.60
N ASN A 423 -23.67 13.60 -9.06
CA ASN A 423 -23.08 14.94 -9.06
C ASN A 423 -23.51 15.67 -7.79
N PHE A 424 -22.58 16.42 -7.23
CA PHE A 424 -22.84 17.38 -6.15
C PHE A 424 -22.34 18.75 -6.59
N GLY A 425 -23.14 19.79 -6.39
CA GLY A 425 -22.85 21.11 -6.95
C GLY A 425 -23.70 22.25 -6.40
N ARG A 426 -23.77 23.33 -7.16
CA ARG A 426 -24.51 24.56 -6.84
C ARG A 426 -25.95 24.24 -6.42
N ASN A 427 -26.41 24.87 -5.34
CA ASN A 427 -27.82 25.02 -5.04
C ASN A 427 -28.43 26.01 -6.05
N SER A 428 -28.66 25.53 -7.27
CA SER A 428 -29.16 26.31 -8.39
C SER A 428 -30.68 26.31 -8.50
N TYR A 429 -31.38 25.49 -7.73
CA TYR A 429 -32.85 25.45 -7.72
C TYR A 429 -33.38 25.30 -6.30
N GLU A 430 -34.52 25.93 -6.02
CA GLU A 430 -35.30 25.80 -4.79
C GLU A 430 -36.77 25.61 -5.16
N LYS A 431 -37.48 24.74 -4.46
CA LYS A 431 -38.86 24.37 -4.82
C LYS A 431 -39.79 25.58 -4.90
N GLY A 432 -40.35 25.77 -6.10
CA GLY A 432 -41.27 26.88 -6.40
C GLY A 432 -40.58 28.15 -6.92
N GLY A 433 -39.25 28.13 -7.05
CA GLY A 433 -38.45 29.15 -7.74
C GLY A 433 -38.18 28.82 -9.21
N ASN A 434 -37.34 29.65 -9.84
CA ASN A 434 -36.72 29.34 -11.13
C ASN A 434 -35.29 28.82 -10.86
N GLN A 435 -34.81 27.97 -11.76
CA GLN A 435 -33.41 27.55 -11.74
C GLN A 435 -32.50 28.75 -12.06
N ASP A 436 -31.43 28.88 -11.30
CA ASP A 436 -30.36 29.83 -11.49
C ASP A 436 -29.31 29.26 -12.45
N LEU A 437 -29.31 29.80 -13.66
CA LEU A 437 -28.42 29.39 -14.73
C LEU A 437 -27.21 30.30 -14.89
N ASP A 438 -27.14 31.41 -14.13
CA ASP A 438 -26.04 32.37 -14.21
C ASP A 438 -25.02 32.02 -13.12
N ILE A 439 -23.76 31.81 -13.51
CA ILE A 439 -22.62 31.59 -12.61
C ILE A 439 -21.77 32.86 -12.65
N PRO A 440 -21.57 33.58 -11.54
CA PRO A 440 -20.85 34.84 -11.55
C PRO A 440 -19.33 34.60 -11.61
N GLY A 441 -18.61 35.51 -12.27
CA GLY A 441 -17.16 35.49 -12.42
C GLY A 441 -16.38 35.89 -11.16
N ASP A 442 -17.07 36.03 -10.03
CA ASP A 442 -16.49 36.20 -8.70
C ASP A 442 -16.78 34.98 -7.79
N LEU A 443 -17.29 33.88 -8.35
CA LEU A 443 -17.58 32.67 -7.60
C LEU A 443 -16.28 32.02 -7.10
N PHE A 444 -16.15 31.95 -5.78
CA PHE A 444 -15.11 31.22 -5.07
C PHE A 444 -15.74 30.21 -4.11
N ILE A 445 -15.43 28.94 -4.32
CA ILE A 445 -15.92 27.80 -3.54
C ILE A 445 -14.74 27.17 -2.83
N GLU A 446 -14.87 26.88 -1.55
CA GLU A 446 -13.83 26.24 -0.75
C GLU A 446 -14.47 25.33 0.31
N TYR A 447 -14.08 24.05 0.30
CA TYR A 447 -14.58 23.05 1.25
C TYR A 447 -13.58 21.90 1.47
N ASP A 448 -13.66 21.29 2.65
CA ASP A 448 -13.02 20.00 2.93
C ASP A 448 -14.00 18.85 2.75
N ALA A 449 -13.55 17.80 2.09
CA ALA A 449 -14.28 16.54 1.93
C ALA A 449 -13.39 15.31 2.18
N GLU A 450 -14.02 14.20 2.56
CA GLU A 450 -13.42 12.88 2.61
C GLU A 450 -14.08 11.98 1.57
N PHE A 451 -13.26 11.35 0.74
CA PHE A 451 -13.69 10.24 -0.09
C PHE A 451 -13.45 8.93 0.66
N TYR A 452 -14.54 8.39 1.21
CA TYR A 452 -14.53 7.20 2.04
C TYR A 452 -15.03 5.98 1.26
N THR A 453 -14.37 4.84 1.44
CA THR A 453 -14.74 3.57 0.81
C THR A 453 -14.74 2.45 1.83
N SER A 454 -15.74 1.58 1.74
CA SER A 454 -15.91 0.40 2.58
C SER A 454 -16.34 -0.79 1.72
N GLU A 455 -15.77 -1.95 1.97
CA GLU A 455 -16.08 -3.20 1.24
C GLU A 455 -17.29 -3.96 1.81
N GLU A 456 -17.63 -3.76 3.09
CA GLU A 456 -18.60 -4.63 3.80
C GLU A 456 -19.66 -3.86 4.61
N GLY A 457 -19.43 -2.58 4.92
CA GLY A 457 -20.22 -1.78 5.85
C GLY A 457 -21.51 -1.17 5.34
N GLY A 458 -21.67 -0.99 4.02
CA GLY A 458 -22.78 -0.24 3.42
C GLY A 458 -22.85 1.24 3.89
N TYR A 459 -23.95 1.92 3.59
CA TYR A 459 -24.17 3.30 4.07
C TYR A 459 -24.13 3.46 5.60
N PRO A 460 -24.49 2.46 6.46
CA PRO A 460 -24.40 2.63 7.90
C PRO A 460 -23.00 2.93 8.42
N ASP A 461 -21.95 2.43 7.76
CA ASP A 461 -20.57 2.77 8.10
C ASP A 461 -20.21 4.20 7.63
N VAL A 462 -20.75 4.64 6.49
CA VAL A 462 -20.64 6.05 6.05
C VAL A 462 -21.23 7.00 7.09
N VAL A 463 -22.37 6.64 7.70
CA VAL A 463 -22.99 7.44 8.77
C VAL A 463 -22.03 7.59 9.95
N LYS A 464 -21.38 6.51 10.39
CA LYS A 464 -20.41 6.55 11.50
C LYS A 464 -19.17 7.36 11.13
N GLU A 465 -18.60 7.11 9.95
CA GLU A 465 -17.42 7.87 9.49
C GLU A 465 -17.74 9.36 9.39
N SER A 466 -18.93 9.73 8.93
CA SER A 466 -19.33 11.14 8.82
C SER A 466 -19.31 11.87 10.17
N GLU A 467 -19.62 11.18 11.26
CA GLU A 467 -19.61 11.76 12.61
C GLU A 467 -18.16 11.93 13.12
N ILE A 468 -17.29 10.96 12.80
CA ILE A 468 -15.86 10.99 13.15
C ILE A 468 -15.12 12.05 12.34
N TYR A 469 -15.19 11.98 11.00
CA TYR A 469 -14.48 12.89 10.09
C TYR A 469 -14.79 14.35 10.40
N ARG A 470 -16.08 14.71 10.52
CA ARG A 470 -16.51 16.09 10.83
C ARG A 470 -16.07 16.58 12.21
N THR A 471 -15.73 15.66 13.11
CA THR A 471 -15.13 15.99 14.40
C THR A 471 -13.62 16.19 14.25
N LEU A 472 -12.93 15.25 13.61
CA LEU A 472 -11.47 15.25 13.43
C LEU A 472 -10.97 16.42 12.58
N ILE A 473 -11.65 16.76 11.48
CA ILE A 473 -11.21 17.80 10.53
C ILE A 473 -11.00 19.17 11.18
N LYS A 474 -11.72 19.46 12.28
CA LYS A 474 -11.62 20.74 13.01
C LYS A 474 -10.32 20.91 13.80
N TYR A 475 -9.61 19.81 14.07
CA TYR A 475 -8.38 19.78 14.86
C TYR A 475 -7.14 19.55 13.99
N ARG A 476 -7.34 19.28 12.70
CA ARG A 476 -6.28 19.02 11.74
C ARG A 476 -5.36 20.22 11.60
N HIS A 477 -4.07 19.94 11.45
CA HIS A 477 -3.11 20.99 11.12
C HIS A 477 -3.35 21.49 9.69
N VAL A 478 -3.59 22.79 9.58
CA VAL A 478 -3.79 23.48 8.30
C VAL A 478 -2.43 23.91 7.79
N THR A 479 -1.98 23.32 6.69
CA THR A 479 -0.81 23.76 5.93
C THR A 479 -1.12 25.15 5.37
N GLU A 480 -0.26 26.15 5.64
CA GLU A 480 -0.45 27.49 5.07
C GLU A 480 -0.36 27.38 3.53
N GLU A 481 -1.34 27.96 2.81
CA GLU A 481 -1.27 28.06 1.36
C GLU A 481 -0.12 29.01 1.01
N ASP A 482 1.02 28.48 0.58
CA ASP A 482 1.99 29.29 -0.13
C ASP A 482 1.42 29.58 -1.53
N ASP A 483 1.41 30.86 -1.92
CA ASP A 483 1.08 31.32 -3.27
C ASP A 483 2.19 30.95 -4.29
N GLY A 484 3.11 30.07 -3.87
CA GLY A 484 4.23 29.61 -4.67
C GLY A 484 3.77 28.95 -5.96
N GLU A 485 4.34 29.39 -7.07
CA GLU A 485 4.41 28.58 -8.29
C GLU A 485 5.15 27.29 -7.91
N GLY A 486 4.42 26.24 -7.54
CA GLY A 486 4.99 24.91 -7.30
C GLY A 486 5.88 24.56 -8.48
N ASP A 487 7.14 24.22 -8.18
CA ASP A 487 8.17 24.08 -9.20
C ASP A 487 7.77 23.03 -10.24
N GLN A 488 7.57 23.46 -11.49
CA GLN A 488 7.71 22.57 -12.63
C GLN A 488 9.18 22.18 -12.75
N CYS A 489 9.70 21.30 -11.90
CA CYS A 489 11.03 20.70 -12.08
C CYS A 489 11.03 19.65 -13.21
N ILE A 490 10.36 19.93 -14.33
CA ILE A 490 10.43 19.15 -15.56
C ILE A 490 11.38 19.84 -16.54
N TYR A 491 12.66 19.49 -16.44
CA TYR A 491 13.71 20.09 -17.24
C TYR A 491 13.91 19.36 -18.56
N ARG A 492 14.50 20.04 -19.53
CA ARG A 492 14.88 19.47 -20.82
C ARG A 492 16.37 19.18 -20.82
N LEU A 493 16.74 17.98 -21.26
CA LEU A 493 18.12 17.62 -21.54
C LEU A 493 18.36 17.53 -23.05
N GLY A 494 19.27 18.37 -23.55
CA GLY A 494 19.88 18.25 -24.86
C GLY A 494 21.17 17.44 -24.80
N VAL A 495 21.29 16.42 -25.63
CA VAL A 495 22.50 15.60 -25.74
C VAL A 495 23.10 15.82 -27.12
N ILE A 496 24.33 16.35 -27.15
CA ILE A 496 25.11 16.54 -28.37
C ILE A 496 26.13 15.40 -28.47
N PRO A 497 25.90 14.39 -29.32
CA PRO A 497 26.90 13.35 -29.56
C PRO A 497 28.07 13.91 -30.38
N ARG A 498 29.26 13.95 -29.78
CA ARG A 498 30.49 14.44 -30.41
C ARG A 498 31.28 13.27 -31.03
N TRP A 499 31.98 13.55 -32.14
CA TRP A 499 32.85 12.60 -32.87
C TRP A 499 32.14 11.41 -33.54
N THR A 500 30.84 11.53 -33.83
CA THR A 500 30.06 10.52 -34.58
C THR A 500 30.23 10.56 -36.11
N GLY A 501 30.98 11.54 -36.65
CA GLY A 501 31.09 11.80 -38.09
C GLY A 501 29.85 12.45 -38.71
N GLU A 502 29.85 12.75 -40.02
CA GLU A 502 28.68 13.28 -40.76
C GLU A 502 27.57 12.24 -41.03
N ILE A 503 27.55 11.15 -40.27
CA ILE A 503 26.71 9.98 -40.53
C ILE A 503 25.34 10.17 -39.88
N PHE A 504 24.43 10.87 -40.57
CA PHE A 504 23.04 11.02 -40.14
C PHE A 504 22.08 10.77 -41.30
N SER A 505 21.17 9.82 -41.14
CA SER A 505 19.97 9.71 -41.97
C SER A 505 18.77 10.21 -41.16
N HIS A 506 17.87 10.93 -41.83
CA HIS A 506 16.71 11.52 -41.19
C HIS A 506 15.67 10.43 -40.84
N PRO A 507 15.11 10.35 -39.62
CA PRO A 507 14.17 9.30 -39.22
C PRO A 507 12.92 9.21 -40.11
N LEU A 508 12.44 10.33 -40.64
CA LEU A 508 11.27 10.35 -41.55
C LEU A 508 11.54 9.65 -42.91
N LEU A 509 12.80 9.51 -43.35
CA LEU A 509 13.13 8.75 -44.56
C LEU A 509 13.04 7.23 -44.33
N ASN A 510 13.23 6.76 -43.09
CA ASN A 510 13.15 5.34 -42.71
C ASN A 510 11.71 4.80 -42.87
N ASN A 511 10.71 5.58 -42.45
CA ASN A 511 9.29 5.20 -42.53
C ASN A 511 8.72 5.27 -43.96
N LEU A 512 9.26 6.15 -44.81
CA LEU A 512 8.83 6.29 -46.20
C LEU A 512 9.45 5.25 -47.15
N ILE A 513 10.69 4.79 -46.88
CA ILE A 513 11.47 3.98 -47.83
C ILE A 513 11.60 2.51 -47.39
N LYS A 514 11.20 2.14 -46.17
CA LYS A 514 11.35 0.77 -45.59
C LYS A 514 12.78 0.20 -45.65
N ILE A 515 13.79 1.06 -45.80
CA ILE A 515 15.21 0.69 -45.72
C ILE A 515 15.71 1.20 -44.38
N ASN A 516 16.21 0.31 -43.51
CA ASN A 516 16.74 0.68 -42.20
C ASN A 516 18.09 1.40 -42.41
N LEU A 517 18.13 2.72 -42.24
CA LEU A 517 19.33 3.54 -42.45
C LEU A 517 20.13 3.75 -41.17
N THR A 518 21.38 4.18 -41.32
CA THR A 518 22.29 4.45 -40.19
C THR A 518 21.82 5.65 -39.37
N HIS A 519 21.64 5.48 -38.05
CA HIS A 519 21.22 6.53 -37.14
C HIS A 519 21.90 6.42 -35.78
N VAL A 520 21.95 7.55 -35.08
CA VAL A 520 22.44 7.67 -33.70
C VAL A 520 21.24 7.92 -32.80
N TYR A 521 21.18 7.22 -31.68
CA TYR A 521 20.16 7.41 -30.65
C TYR A 521 20.82 7.34 -29.27
N ALA A 522 20.13 7.84 -28.26
CA ALA A 522 20.57 7.75 -26.87
C ALA A 522 19.46 7.16 -26.01
N GLU A 523 19.88 6.41 -25.01
CA GLU A 523 19.06 5.88 -23.94
C GLU A 523 19.40 6.66 -22.67
N LEU A 524 18.38 7.06 -21.92
CA LEU A 524 18.51 7.79 -20.67
C LEU A 524 18.12 6.86 -19.53
N TYR A 525 18.99 6.73 -18.53
CA TYR A 525 18.79 5.86 -17.38
C TYR A 525 18.81 6.66 -16.07
N GLN A 526 18.01 6.22 -15.09
CA GLN A 526 18.02 6.70 -13.70
C GLN A 526 17.85 5.47 -12.81
N ASN A 527 18.67 5.32 -11.76
CA ASN A 527 18.62 4.16 -10.86
C ASN A 527 18.62 2.78 -11.58
N ASP A 528 19.40 2.66 -12.65
CA ASP A 528 19.50 1.50 -13.55
C ASP A 528 18.25 1.20 -14.43
N ASP A 529 17.16 1.97 -14.30
CA ASP A 529 15.97 1.86 -15.14
C ASP A 529 16.08 2.73 -16.40
N LEU A 530 15.63 2.19 -17.53
CA LEU A 530 15.54 2.93 -18.79
C LEU A 530 14.35 3.90 -18.75
N ILE A 531 14.64 5.18 -18.60
CA ILE A 531 13.64 6.26 -18.51
C ILE A 531 13.14 6.67 -19.89
N SER A 532 14.03 6.78 -20.88
CA SER A 532 13.65 7.28 -22.20
C SER A 532 14.65 6.92 -23.30
N ILE A 533 14.17 6.94 -24.55
CA ILE A 533 15.01 6.78 -25.74
C ILE A 533 14.80 7.99 -26.66
N GLY A 534 15.88 8.69 -26.97
CA GLY A 534 15.89 9.84 -27.86
C GLY A 534 16.68 9.57 -29.14
N TYR A 535 16.23 10.11 -30.28
CA TYR A 535 16.90 9.97 -31.57
C TYR A 535 17.59 11.27 -31.99
N ALA A 536 18.75 11.16 -32.63
CA ALA A 536 19.51 12.33 -33.06
C ALA A 536 18.79 13.02 -34.22
N VAL A 537 18.42 14.28 -34.02
CA VAL A 537 17.87 15.14 -35.08
C VAL A 537 18.98 16.07 -35.55
N LYS A 538 19.25 16.07 -36.86
CA LYS A 538 20.22 16.98 -37.48
C LYS A 538 19.48 18.21 -38.03
N PRO A 539 19.64 19.40 -37.44
CA PRO A 539 19.11 20.63 -38.03
C PRO A 539 19.85 21.00 -39.33
N PHE A 540 19.22 21.79 -40.21
CA PHE A 540 19.79 22.24 -41.49
C PHE A 540 21.12 23.01 -41.29
N LEU A 541 21.28 23.66 -40.14
CA LEU A 541 22.51 24.29 -39.63
C LEU A 541 22.66 23.91 -38.14
N GLY A 542 23.81 23.35 -37.74
CA GLY A 542 24.12 23.02 -36.33
C GLY A 542 24.60 21.59 -36.09
N ALA A 543 24.96 21.29 -34.84
CA ALA A 543 25.31 19.94 -34.40
C ALA A 543 24.04 19.08 -34.22
N PRO A 544 24.11 17.76 -34.45
CA PRO A 544 23.03 16.85 -34.11
C PRO A 544 22.72 16.95 -32.62
N ILE A 545 21.44 16.98 -32.26
CA ILE A 545 20.98 17.00 -30.88
C ILE A 545 19.94 15.90 -30.67
N ILE A 546 20.06 15.22 -29.54
CA ILE A 546 19.05 14.29 -29.03
C ILE A 546 18.36 15.02 -27.89
N LEU A 547 17.03 15.12 -27.93
CA LEU A 547 16.27 15.85 -26.93
C LEU A 547 15.50 14.86 -26.05
N PHE A 548 15.65 15.02 -24.74
CA PHE A 548 14.82 14.38 -23.73
C PHE A 548 13.98 15.49 -23.08
N PRO A 549 12.72 15.67 -23.50
CA PRO A 549 11.82 16.63 -22.87
C PRO A 549 11.26 16.02 -21.57
N LYS A 550 11.15 16.84 -20.52
CA LYS A 550 10.47 16.53 -19.24
C LYS A 550 11.19 15.50 -18.37
N LEU A 551 12.33 15.89 -17.81
CA LEU A 551 13.10 15.14 -16.82
C LEU A 551 12.93 15.75 -15.44
N ALA A 552 12.63 14.91 -14.45
CA ALA A 552 12.63 15.32 -13.05
C ALA A 552 14.04 15.75 -12.60
N THR A 553 14.12 16.43 -11.46
CA THR A 553 15.41 16.67 -10.81
C THR A 553 16.04 15.34 -10.43
N GLY A 554 17.33 15.15 -10.73
CA GLY A 554 18.04 13.92 -10.35
C GLY A 554 19.29 13.64 -11.17
N GLU A 555 20.00 12.58 -10.80
CA GLU A 555 21.17 12.10 -11.54
C GLU A 555 20.77 11.09 -12.62
N TYR A 556 21.19 11.37 -13.85
CA TYR A 556 20.89 10.54 -15.01
C TYR A 556 22.17 10.07 -15.71
N ILE A 557 22.07 8.92 -16.37
CA ILE A 557 23.11 8.37 -17.24
C ILE A 557 22.59 8.36 -18.67
N VAL A 558 23.26 9.08 -19.56
CA VAL A 558 22.99 9.04 -20.99
C VAL A 558 23.91 8.03 -21.64
N LYS A 559 23.37 7.04 -22.36
CA LYS A 559 24.12 6.07 -23.17
C LYS A 559 23.81 6.28 -24.66
N VAL A 560 24.83 6.50 -25.48
CA VAL A 560 24.70 6.82 -26.92
C VAL A 560 25.08 5.61 -27.77
N PHE A 561 24.24 5.30 -28.74
CA PHE A 561 24.35 4.15 -29.62
C PHE A 561 24.36 4.54 -31.10
N LEU A 562 25.16 3.83 -31.88
CA LEU A 562 25.19 3.92 -33.34
C LEU A 562 24.63 2.63 -33.95
N LYS A 563 23.52 2.75 -34.69
CA LYS A 563 22.92 1.64 -35.44
C LYS A 563 23.20 1.82 -36.91
N VAL A 564 23.91 0.87 -37.52
CA VAL A 564 24.24 0.86 -38.96
C VAL A 564 23.41 -0.20 -39.66
N LEU A 565 22.41 0.20 -40.44
CA LEU A 565 21.49 -0.70 -41.11
C LEU A 565 20.83 -1.70 -40.13
N ASN A 566 20.73 -2.98 -40.52
CA ASN A 566 20.24 -4.07 -39.68
C ASN A 566 21.32 -4.69 -38.76
N ARG A 567 22.45 -4.01 -38.53
CA ARG A 567 23.46 -4.50 -37.59
C ARG A 567 23.04 -4.18 -36.16
N THR A 568 23.57 -4.95 -35.22
CA THR A 568 23.42 -4.69 -33.79
C THR A 568 23.92 -3.28 -33.46
N PRO A 569 23.18 -2.51 -32.64
CA PRO A 569 23.63 -1.19 -32.19
C PRO A 569 24.99 -1.30 -31.50
N LYS A 570 25.87 -0.33 -31.79
CA LYS A 570 27.16 -0.20 -31.12
C LYS A 570 27.04 0.85 -30.03
N PHE A 571 27.35 0.48 -28.79
CA PHE A 571 27.48 1.43 -27.69
C PHE A 571 28.76 2.25 -27.90
N ILE A 572 28.61 3.57 -28.13
CA ILE A 572 29.70 4.43 -28.61
C ILE A 572 30.03 5.58 -27.67
N GLY A 573 29.18 5.95 -26.72
CA GLY A 573 29.52 7.00 -25.75
C GLY A 573 28.55 7.04 -24.58
N PHE A 574 28.94 7.65 -23.47
CA PHE A 574 28.05 7.87 -22.34
C PHE A 574 28.53 9.04 -21.50
N GLU A 575 27.62 9.63 -20.71
CA GLU A 575 27.92 10.69 -19.75
C GLU A 575 26.90 10.68 -18.60
N THR A 576 27.34 11.12 -17.42
CA THR A 576 26.47 11.34 -16.26
C THR A 576 26.07 12.80 -16.17
N VAL A 577 24.82 13.09 -15.86
CA VAL A 577 24.31 14.45 -15.74
C VAL A 577 23.35 14.57 -14.56
N GLU A 578 23.63 15.52 -13.68
CA GLU A 578 22.68 15.98 -12.68
C GLU A 578 21.75 17.01 -13.33
N ILE A 579 20.45 16.74 -13.31
CA ILE A 579 19.41 17.60 -13.85
C ILE A 579 18.77 18.36 -12.69
N ASN A 580 18.86 19.68 -12.73
CA ASN A 580 18.23 20.64 -11.82
C ASN A 580 17.84 21.94 -12.55
N GLU A 581 18.03 21.96 -13.86
CA GLU A 581 17.68 23.02 -14.80
C GLU A 581 17.71 22.43 -16.23
N ASP A 582 17.18 23.17 -17.21
CA ASP A 582 17.35 22.87 -18.63
C ASP A 582 18.85 22.78 -18.99
N LYS A 583 19.34 21.60 -19.36
CA LYS A 583 20.78 21.38 -19.64
C LYS A 583 21.02 20.90 -21.05
N THR A 584 22.21 21.22 -21.58
CA THR A 584 22.73 20.60 -22.80
C THR A 584 24.13 20.08 -22.55
N ILE A 585 24.32 18.77 -22.70
CA ILE A 585 25.60 18.09 -22.47
C ILE A 585 26.23 17.61 -23.77
N ASN A 586 27.56 17.48 -23.76
CA ASN A 586 28.31 16.88 -24.86
C ASN A 586 28.72 15.47 -24.46
N VAL A 587 28.31 14.46 -25.24
CA VAL A 587 28.74 13.08 -25.02
C VAL A 587 29.83 12.72 -26.02
N LEU A 588 31.04 12.41 -25.53
CA LEU A 588 32.15 11.96 -26.37
C LEU A 588 31.90 10.55 -26.88
N CYS A 589 31.75 10.39 -28.20
CA CYS A 589 31.57 9.08 -28.82
C CYS A 589 32.88 8.54 -29.39
N THR A 590 33.21 7.29 -29.10
CA THR A 590 34.43 6.58 -29.49
C THR A 590 34.13 5.19 -30.07
N TRP A 591 35.17 4.47 -30.49
CA TRP A 591 35.03 3.10 -30.99
C TRP A 591 34.72 2.13 -29.83
N PRO A 592 33.85 1.13 -30.03
CA PRO A 592 33.62 0.12 -29.02
C PRO A 592 34.86 -0.79 -28.83
N LYS A 593 35.05 -1.23 -27.59
CA LYS A 593 36.07 -2.18 -27.12
C LYS A 593 35.37 -3.34 -26.43
N ASN A 594 35.88 -4.55 -26.66
CA ASN A 594 35.43 -5.74 -25.96
C ASN A 594 36.33 -6.01 -24.75
N ILE A 595 35.71 -6.21 -23.60
CA ILE A 595 36.34 -6.67 -22.37
C ILE A 595 35.81 -8.07 -22.08
N ILE A 596 36.70 -9.06 -22.12
CA ILE A 596 36.40 -10.47 -21.91
C ILE A 596 36.73 -10.83 -20.47
N ILE A 597 35.79 -11.43 -19.77
CA ILE A 597 35.91 -11.79 -18.36
C ILE A 597 35.78 -13.29 -18.22
N LEU A 598 36.86 -13.89 -17.74
CA LEU A 598 37.07 -15.32 -17.58
C LEU A 598 36.89 -15.68 -16.11
N THR A 599 35.66 -16.03 -15.71
CA THR A 599 35.35 -16.45 -14.33
C THR A 599 35.43 -17.97 -14.23
N ARG A 600 36.33 -18.51 -13.40
CA ARG A 600 36.61 -19.96 -13.28
C ARG A 600 36.75 -20.44 -11.83
N ASP A 601 36.34 -21.68 -11.60
CA ASP A 601 36.56 -22.39 -10.34
C ASP A 601 37.98 -22.99 -10.24
N GLN A 602 38.31 -23.63 -9.10
CA GLN A 602 39.61 -24.26 -8.88
C GLN A 602 39.93 -25.41 -9.84
N ASN A 603 38.92 -25.99 -10.50
CA ASN A 603 39.02 -27.08 -11.46
C ASN A 603 38.99 -26.59 -12.91
N GLY A 604 38.89 -25.28 -13.14
CA GLY A 604 38.82 -24.67 -14.47
C GLY A 604 37.42 -24.66 -15.10
N ASN A 605 36.37 -24.98 -14.34
CA ASN A 605 34.98 -24.88 -14.80
C ASN A 605 34.48 -23.44 -14.72
N TYR A 606 33.50 -23.10 -15.55
CA TYR A 606 32.79 -21.83 -15.45
C TYR A 606 32.00 -21.71 -14.14
N ILE A 607 32.01 -20.52 -13.56
CA ILE A 607 31.16 -20.16 -12.42
C ILE A 607 29.94 -19.42 -12.96
N GLU A 608 28.76 -19.96 -12.69
CA GLU A 608 27.45 -19.37 -12.99
C GLU A 608 26.99 -18.45 -11.85
N ASN A 609 26.14 -17.46 -12.13
CA ASN A 609 25.55 -16.54 -11.16
C ASN A 609 26.55 -15.62 -10.45
N THR A 610 27.65 -15.30 -11.12
CA THR A 610 28.54 -14.22 -10.69
C THR A 610 28.01 -12.91 -11.28
N ASN A 611 27.64 -11.97 -10.41
CA ASN A 611 27.28 -10.62 -10.82
C ASN A 611 28.56 -9.84 -11.11
N ILE A 612 28.73 -9.40 -12.34
CA ILE A 612 29.89 -8.65 -12.80
C ILE A 612 29.42 -7.27 -13.20
N ILE A 613 30.00 -6.25 -12.57
CA ILE A 613 29.59 -4.86 -12.73
C ILE A 613 30.81 -4.04 -13.15
N LEU A 614 30.62 -3.26 -14.21
CA LEU A 614 31.61 -2.34 -14.73
C LEU A 614 31.24 -0.91 -14.33
N TYR A 615 32.12 -0.28 -13.56
CA TYR A 615 31.96 1.07 -13.05
C TYR A 615 32.86 2.06 -13.80
N LYS A 616 32.46 3.33 -13.75
CA LYS A 616 33.31 4.50 -13.99
C LYS A 616 32.85 5.63 -13.08
N ASN A 617 33.78 6.27 -12.37
CA ASN A 617 33.49 7.36 -11.43
C ASN A 617 32.32 7.02 -10.48
N GLU A 618 32.37 5.81 -9.91
CA GLU A 618 31.35 5.27 -9.00
C GLU A 618 29.97 4.95 -9.64
N THR A 619 29.77 5.29 -10.91
CA THR A 619 28.55 4.98 -11.68
C THR A 619 28.62 3.63 -12.39
N VAL A 620 27.52 2.87 -12.39
CA VAL A 620 27.37 1.60 -13.13
C VAL A 620 27.18 1.86 -14.62
N ILE A 621 28.08 1.34 -15.44
CA ILE A 621 28.03 1.51 -16.91
C ILE A 621 27.39 0.30 -17.58
N ALA A 622 27.75 -0.89 -17.12
CA ALA A 622 27.19 -2.15 -17.59
C ALA A 622 27.29 -3.19 -16.47
N SER A 623 26.31 -4.07 -16.38
CA SER A 623 26.31 -5.23 -15.50
C SER A 623 25.95 -6.48 -16.31
N ASN A 624 26.39 -7.64 -15.83
CA ASN A 624 26.05 -8.92 -16.44
C ASN A 624 26.18 -10.04 -15.40
N ILE A 625 25.39 -11.09 -15.54
CA ILE A 625 25.44 -12.27 -14.68
C ILE A 625 25.98 -13.44 -15.50
N THR A 626 26.98 -14.15 -14.99
CA THR A 626 27.56 -15.29 -15.70
C THR A 626 26.56 -16.44 -15.84
N THR A 627 26.47 -17.02 -17.03
CA THR A 627 25.53 -18.12 -17.36
C THR A 627 26.13 -19.51 -17.18
N GLY A 628 27.41 -19.62 -16.79
CA GLY A 628 28.08 -20.89 -16.55
C GLY A 628 28.52 -21.67 -17.80
N ASN A 629 28.30 -21.15 -19.02
CA ASN A 629 28.62 -21.85 -20.27
C ASN A 629 29.57 -21.10 -21.21
N SER A 630 29.81 -19.81 -20.96
CA SER A 630 30.63 -18.95 -21.80
C SER A 630 31.29 -17.84 -20.99
N ASP A 631 32.31 -17.21 -21.59
CA ASP A 631 32.91 -15.99 -21.04
C ASP A 631 31.96 -14.80 -21.17
N THR A 632 32.04 -13.88 -20.21
CA THR A 632 31.27 -12.65 -20.24
C THR A 632 32.01 -11.62 -21.07
N VAL A 633 31.33 -11.00 -22.04
CA VAL A 633 31.91 -9.97 -22.90
C VAL A 633 31.14 -8.67 -22.72
N PHE A 634 31.82 -7.64 -22.23
CA PHE A 634 31.30 -6.27 -22.26
C PHE A 634 31.77 -5.56 -23.51
N THR A 635 30.83 -5.00 -24.28
CA THR A 635 31.13 -4.11 -25.41
C THR A 635 30.89 -2.68 -24.96
N VAL A 636 31.95 -1.94 -24.66
CA VAL A 636 31.88 -0.57 -24.11
C VAL A 636 32.74 0.41 -24.90
N PRO A 637 32.45 1.71 -24.90
CA PRO A 637 33.27 2.70 -25.60
C PRO A 637 34.72 2.70 -25.10
N ILE A 638 35.69 2.95 -25.99
CA ILE A 638 37.07 3.20 -25.56
C ILE A 638 37.09 4.51 -24.76
N ASN A 639 37.45 4.41 -23.48
CA ASN A 639 37.68 5.57 -22.65
C ASN A 639 39.18 5.89 -22.62
N ILE A 640 39.55 7.06 -23.14
CA ILE A 640 40.95 7.51 -23.27
C ILE A 640 41.39 8.30 -22.03
N LEU A 641 40.43 8.84 -21.26
CA LEU A 641 40.71 9.77 -20.15
C LEU A 641 40.81 9.05 -18.80
N GLN A 642 39.99 8.02 -18.58
CA GLN A 642 39.92 7.29 -17.31
C GLN A 642 39.69 5.78 -17.54
N PRO A 643 40.25 4.92 -16.68
CA PRO A 643 40.05 3.48 -16.74
C PRO A 643 38.66 3.09 -16.19
N TYR A 644 38.19 1.90 -16.57
CA TYR A 644 36.99 1.32 -15.97
C TYR A 644 37.36 0.54 -14.69
N ILE A 645 36.44 0.40 -13.75
CA ILE A 645 36.61 -0.44 -12.55
C ILE A 645 35.67 -1.64 -12.66
N LEU A 646 36.21 -2.85 -12.60
CA LEU A 646 35.44 -4.08 -12.57
C LEU A 646 35.27 -4.57 -11.14
N LYS A 647 34.02 -4.69 -10.69
CA LYS A 647 33.70 -5.40 -9.46
C LYS A 647 32.92 -6.66 -9.81
N ALA A 648 33.26 -7.77 -9.16
CA ALA A 648 32.51 -9.02 -9.31
C ALA A 648 32.09 -9.54 -7.95
N TYR A 649 30.85 -10.01 -7.88
CA TYR A 649 30.22 -10.52 -6.68
C TYR A 649 29.67 -11.92 -6.92
N TYR A 650 29.87 -12.82 -5.96
CA TYR A 650 29.35 -14.18 -6.01
C TYR A 650 28.80 -14.57 -4.64
N LYS A 651 27.50 -14.85 -4.57
CA LYS A 651 26.79 -15.21 -3.32
C LYS A 651 27.10 -14.26 -2.15
N GLY A 652 27.03 -12.95 -2.41
CA GLY A 652 27.32 -11.90 -1.41
C GLY A 652 28.80 -11.57 -1.21
N PHE A 653 29.75 -12.37 -1.72
CA PHE A 653 31.18 -12.10 -1.60
C PHE A 653 31.68 -11.21 -2.74
N LYS A 654 32.46 -10.18 -2.44
CA LYS A 654 33.23 -9.45 -3.46
C LYS A 654 34.45 -10.29 -3.84
N ILE A 655 34.47 -10.80 -5.07
CA ILE A 655 35.51 -11.73 -5.56
C ILE A 655 36.51 -11.08 -6.50
N SER A 656 36.21 -9.87 -7.01
CA SER A 656 37.13 -9.08 -7.83
C SER A 656 36.85 -7.58 -7.63
N ASP A 657 37.91 -6.79 -7.70
CA ASP A 657 37.90 -5.32 -7.68
C ASP A 657 39.15 -4.86 -8.45
N GLU A 658 39.02 -4.70 -9.78
CA GLU A 658 40.15 -4.49 -10.68
C GLU A 658 39.97 -3.27 -11.60
N GLU A 659 41.03 -2.50 -11.79
CA GLU A 659 41.07 -1.43 -12.78
C GLU A 659 41.42 -1.96 -14.18
N ILE A 660 40.67 -1.51 -15.19
CA ILE A 660 40.83 -1.88 -16.60
C ILE A 660 41.39 -0.70 -17.39
N GLY A 661 42.69 -0.78 -17.67
CA GLY A 661 43.36 0.16 -18.57
C GLY A 661 42.93 0.03 -20.03
N VAL A 662 43.29 1.03 -20.83
CA VAL A 662 42.90 1.15 -22.25
C VAL A 662 43.25 -0.09 -23.09
N PHE A 663 44.39 -0.74 -22.84
CA PHE A 663 44.87 -1.91 -23.60
C PHE A 663 44.55 -3.27 -22.95
N LYS A 664 44.01 -3.30 -21.73
CA LYS A 664 43.64 -4.56 -21.05
C LYS A 664 42.26 -5.01 -21.54
N ASN A 665 42.20 -6.14 -22.23
CA ASN A 665 40.97 -6.67 -22.84
C ASN A 665 40.49 -7.96 -22.17
N GLU A 666 41.33 -8.61 -21.36
CA GLU A 666 41.03 -9.89 -20.73
C GLU A 666 41.28 -9.81 -19.22
N ILE A 667 40.34 -10.32 -18.44
CA ILE A 667 40.39 -10.35 -16.98
C ILE A 667 40.06 -11.76 -16.52
N TYR A 668 40.88 -12.29 -15.62
CA TYR A 668 40.75 -13.66 -15.12
C TYR A 668 40.41 -13.66 -13.64
N ILE A 669 39.21 -14.15 -13.31
CA ILE A 669 38.71 -14.23 -11.92
C ILE A 669 38.68 -15.71 -11.53
N ARG A 670 39.48 -16.09 -10.53
CA ARG A 670 39.51 -17.45 -9.98
C ARG A 670 38.95 -17.48 -8.57
N LEU A 671 38.02 -18.39 -8.31
CA LEU A 671 37.38 -18.55 -7.01
C LEU A 671 37.26 -20.03 -6.64
N ASP A 672 37.74 -20.39 -5.45
CA ASP A 672 37.65 -21.76 -4.94
C ASP A 672 36.27 -22.01 -4.32
N LEU A 673 35.56 -23.01 -4.81
CA LEU A 673 34.17 -23.33 -4.43
C LEU A 673 34.04 -24.75 -3.87
N TYR A 674 33.20 -24.91 -2.85
CA TYR A 674 33.05 -26.17 -2.11
C TYR A 674 31.58 -26.55 -1.93
N ASP A 675 31.33 -27.84 -1.73
CA ASP A 675 29.99 -28.35 -1.39
C ASP A 675 29.94 -28.74 0.10
N LEU A 676 28.81 -28.46 0.74
CA LEU A 676 28.55 -28.76 2.15
C LEU A 676 27.25 -29.56 2.29
N ASN A 677 27.36 -30.76 2.87
CA ASN A 677 26.20 -31.59 3.19
C ASN A 677 25.80 -31.40 4.66
N ILE A 678 24.52 -31.22 4.91
CA ILE A 678 23.95 -31.07 6.25
C ILE A 678 22.83 -32.08 6.45
N ASN A 679 22.85 -32.77 7.58
CA ASN A 679 21.81 -33.70 8.01
C ASN A 679 21.19 -33.18 9.30
N ILE A 680 19.94 -32.78 9.23
CA ILE A 680 19.12 -32.28 10.33
C ILE A 680 18.21 -33.43 10.79
N THR A 681 18.25 -33.69 12.09
CA THR A 681 17.36 -34.60 12.79
C THR A 681 16.60 -33.86 13.88
N ASP A 682 15.44 -34.34 14.27
CA ASP A 682 14.73 -33.81 15.43
C ASP A 682 15.20 -34.47 16.74
N GLU A 683 14.54 -34.11 17.84
CA GLU A 683 14.86 -34.62 19.16
C GLU A 683 14.68 -36.14 19.33
N LEU A 684 13.91 -36.79 18.45
CA LEU A 684 13.70 -38.24 18.39
C LEU A 684 14.74 -38.95 17.51
N GLY A 685 15.67 -38.20 16.88
CA GLY A 685 16.66 -38.74 15.94
C GLY A 685 16.08 -39.07 14.57
N LEU A 686 14.86 -38.62 14.26
CA LEU A 686 14.19 -38.80 12.97
C LEU A 686 14.37 -37.55 12.11
N ALA A 687 14.11 -37.67 10.80
CA ALA A 687 14.03 -36.49 9.94
C ALA A 687 12.90 -35.56 10.43
N PRO A 688 13.08 -34.23 10.43
CA PRO A 688 12.07 -33.28 10.88
C PRO A 688 10.71 -33.53 10.23
N GLY A 689 9.65 -33.58 11.03
CA GLY A 689 8.28 -33.83 10.56
C GLY A 689 7.64 -32.63 9.87
N VAL A 690 8.42 -31.56 9.72
CA VAL A 690 8.08 -30.25 9.19
C VAL A 690 9.28 -29.70 8.42
N ASN A 691 9.03 -28.79 7.48
CA ASN A 691 10.08 -28.17 6.72
C ASN A 691 10.77 -27.06 7.54
N VAL A 692 12.07 -27.20 7.79
CA VAL A 692 12.87 -26.31 8.65
C VAL A 692 13.74 -25.30 7.86
N ASN A 693 13.61 -25.26 6.53
CA ASN A 693 14.22 -24.28 5.60
C ASN A 693 15.58 -23.70 6.06
N PRO A 694 16.64 -24.54 6.15
CA PRO A 694 17.93 -24.06 6.63
C PRO A 694 18.57 -23.10 5.63
N TYR A 695 19.29 -22.09 6.11
CA TYR A 695 20.08 -21.19 5.27
C TYR A 695 21.39 -20.79 5.95
N ILE A 696 22.40 -20.42 5.15
CA ILE A 696 23.69 -19.94 5.65
C ILE A 696 23.94 -18.49 5.23
N THR A 697 24.60 -17.71 6.09
CA THR A 697 25.11 -16.38 5.75
C THR A 697 26.52 -16.19 6.32
N SER A 698 27.26 -15.17 5.89
CA SER A 698 28.62 -14.92 6.37
C SER A 698 28.85 -13.43 6.62
N SER A 699 29.58 -13.11 7.69
CA SER A 699 30.05 -11.76 7.98
C SER A 699 31.13 -11.27 7.00
N MET A 700 31.70 -12.16 6.18
CA MET A 700 32.68 -11.82 5.15
C MET A 700 32.03 -11.43 3.80
N MET A 701 30.71 -11.49 3.72
CA MET A 701 29.99 -10.99 2.55
C MET A 701 30.02 -9.46 2.53
N ASN A 702 30.20 -8.88 1.34
CA ASN A 702 30.06 -7.43 1.12
C ASN A 702 28.59 -7.02 1.28
N GLU A 703 27.69 -7.85 0.75
CA GLU A 703 26.25 -7.73 0.94
C GLU A 703 25.75 -9.00 1.63
N LYS A 704 25.16 -8.85 2.81
CA LYS A 704 24.76 -9.99 3.63
C LYS A 704 23.60 -10.73 2.95
N THR A 705 23.89 -11.84 2.29
CA THR A 705 22.90 -12.66 1.58
C THR A 705 22.70 -14.00 2.29
N SER A 706 21.47 -14.54 2.26
CA SER A 706 21.17 -15.92 2.65
C SER A 706 21.43 -16.86 1.47
N ILE A 707 22.31 -17.82 1.64
CA ILE A 707 22.49 -18.93 0.70
C ILE A 707 21.58 -20.06 1.18
N ASN A 708 20.70 -20.53 0.29
CA ASN A 708 19.79 -21.64 0.55
C ASN A 708 20.33 -22.95 -0.04
N PRO A 709 20.07 -24.11 0.59
CA PRO A 709 20.49 -25.40 0.08
C PRO A 709 19.46 -26.01 -0.86
N GLN A 710 19.89 -27.04 -1.58
CA GLN A 710 18.98 -28.01 -2.20
C GLN A 710 18.65 -29.11 -1.19
N GLU A 711 17.36 -29.38 -0.97
CA GLU A 711 16.94 -30.55 -0.20
C GLU A 711 17.10 -31.82 -1.08
N ILE A 712 17.88 -32.78 -0.61
CA ILE A 712 18.06 -34.07 -1.32
C ILE A 712 16.94 -35.04 -0.92
N PHE A 713 16.64 -35.09 0.38
CA PHE A 713 15.55 -35.84 0.99
C PHE A 713 15.27 -35.27 2.39
N SER A 714 14.13 -35.61 2.98
CA SER A 714 13.70 -35.06 4.27
C SER A 714 14.83 -35.05 5.32
N GLY A 715 15.18 -33.84 5.78
CA GLY A 715 16.24 -33.61 6.74
C GLY A 715 17.67 -33.56 6.17
N LYS A 716 17.90 -33.79 4.87
CA LYS A 716 19.24 -33.71 4.27
C LYS A 716 19.33 -32.64 3.18
N TYR A 717 20.29 -31.75 3.36
CA TYR A 717 20.46 -30.52 2.61
C TYR A 717 21.86 -30.43 2.04
N LEU A 718 21.97 -29.91 0.82
CA LEU A 718 23.23 -29.71 0.12
C LEU A 718 23.38 -28.24 -0.30
N PHE A 719 24.39 -27.58 0.25
CA PHE A 719 24.86 -26.30 -0.24
C PHE A 719 25.93 -26.56 -1.28
N THR A 720 25.65 -26.24 -2.55
CA THR A 720 26.61 -26.44 -3.64
C THR A 720 27.40 -25.18 -3.91
N LYS A 721 28.64 -25.33 -4.37
CA LYS A 721 29.46 -24.24 -4.92
C LYS A 721 29.50 -22.99 -4.02
N ILE A 722 29.85 -23.13 -2.74
CA ILE A 722 29.97 -22.01 -1.79
C ILE A 722 31.44 -21.62 -1.59
N PRO A 723 31.76 -20.32 -1.45
CA PRO A 723 33.13 -19.87 -1.16
C PRO A 723 33.70 -20.41 0.16
N SER A 724 35.02 -20.37 0.29
CA SER A 724 35.68 -20.63 1.58
C SER A 724 35.46 -19.46 2.54
N ALA A 725 34.63 -19.64 3.57
CA ALA A 725 34.39 -18.63 4.61
C ALA A 725 33.90 -19.26 5.93
N PHE A 726 33.73 -18.40 6.94
CA PHE A 726 32.94 -18.70 8.13
C PHE A 726 31.49 -18.35 7.87
N TYR A 727 30.59 -19.31 8.09
CA TYR A 727 29.16 -19.12 7.92
C TYR A 727 28.42 -19.35 9.23
N ASP A 728 27.29 -18.67 9.36
CA ASP A 728 26.27 -18.92 10.36
C ASP A 728 25.12 -19.64 9.67
N LEU A 729 24.82 -20.85 10.12
CA LEU A 729 23.71 -21.67 9.67
C LEU A 729 22.52 -21.46 10.60
N TYR A 730 21.40 -21.04 10.02
CA TYR A 730 20.15 -20.84 10.72
C TYR A 730 19.17 -21.96 10.36
N ILE A 731 18.45 -22.44 11.36
CA ILE A 731 17.39 -23.43 11.22
C ILE A 731 16.21 -22.92 12.03
N SER A 732 15.05 -22.77 11.40
CA SER A 732 13.87 -22.26 12.09
C SER A 732 12.58 -22.96 11.67
N TYR A 733 11.64 -23.04 12.61
CA TYR A 733 10.28 -23.48 12.37
C TYR A 733 9.36 -22.94 13.46
N GLY A 734 8.32 -22.19 13.08
CA GLY A 734 7.43 -21.51 14.03
C GLY A 734 8.20 -20.54 14.92
N SER A 735 8.03 -20.64 16.25
CA SER A 735 8.74 -19.85 17.25
C SER A 735 10.16 -20.36 17.57
N PHE A 736 10.58 -21.49 17.01
CA PHE A 736 11.89 -22.08 17.28
C PHE A 736 12.92 -21.64 16.24
N SER A 737 14.08 -21.18 16.70
CA SER A 737 15.23 -20.80 15.88
C SER A 737 16.51 -21.26 16.56
N ASP A 738 17.36 -21.98 15.82
CA ASP A 738 18.70 -22.41 16.24
C ASP A 738 19.74 -21.86 15.24
N MET A 739 20.92 -21.46 15.75
CA MET A 739 22.04 -20.95 14.95
C MET A 739 23.32 -21.76 15.24
N PHE A 740 24.07 -22.10 14.19
CA PHE A 740 25.31 -22.87 14.26
C PHE A 740 26.43 -22.21 13.46
N HIS A 741 27.62 -22.09 14.04
CA HIS A 741 28.80 -21.57 13.34
C HIS A 741 29.53 -22.68 12.61
N ILE A 742 29.76 -22.51 11.31
CA ILE A 742 30.40 -23.49 10.44
C ILE A 742 31.56 -22.85 9.67
N LYS A 743 32.60 -23.65 9.38
CA LYS A 743 33.74 -23.23 8.58
C LYS A 743 33.88 -24.12 7.36
N VAL A 744 33.84 -23.54 6.17
CA VAL A 744 34.00 -24.25 4.89
C VAL A 744 35.41 -23.95 4.37
N PRO A 745 36.20 -24.97 3.95
CA PRO A 745 35.84 -26.37 3.67
C PRO A 745 36.07 -27.39 4.81
N ASN A 746 36.26 -26.97 6.06
CA ASN A 746 36.70 -27.86 7.15
C ASN A 746 35.70 -28.99 7.49
N ALA A 747 34.40 -28.82 7.23
CA ALA A 747 33.39 -29.86 7.39
C ALA A 747 32.71 -30.15 6.05
N LYS A 748 32.89 -31.37 5.50
CA LYS A 748 32.15 -31.82 4.31
C LYS A 748 30.73 -32.30 4.64
N TYR A 749 30.52 -32.68 5.89
CA TYR A 749 29.29 -33.29 6.39
C TYR A 749 29.06 -32.83 7.83
N LEU A 750 27.83 -32.40 8.14
CA LEU A 750 27.45 -31.87 9.46
C LEU A 750 26.11 -32.47 9.91
N ASP A 751 26.10 -33.13 11.06
CA ASP A 751 24.86 -33.60 11.71
C ASP A 751 24.37 -32.56 12.73
N ILE A 752 23.09 -32.21 12.65
CA ILE A 752 22.45 -31.19 13.49
C ILE A 752 21.15 -31.73 14.08
N LYS A 753 20.88 -31.34 15.32
CA LYS A 753 19.66 -31.69 16.04
C LYS A 753 18.80 -30.45 16.26
N PHE A 754 17.59 -30.44 15.67
CA PHE A 754 16.61 -29.36 15.80
C PHE A 754 15.76 -29.55 17.05
N LYS A 755 15.72 -28.53 17.91
CA LYS A 755 15.26 -28.67 19.31
C LYS A 755 13.76 -28.40 19.55
N ALA A 756 12.98 -28.10 18.52
CA ALA A 756 11.56 -27.77 18.66
C ALA A 756 10.74 -28.92 19.30
N LYS A 757 9.90 -28.59 20.28
CA LYS A 757 8.93 -29.49 20.92
C LYS A 757 7.65 -28.73 21.22
N TYR A 758 6.50 -29.37 21.04
CA TYR A 758 5.18 -28.86 21.37
C TYR A 758 4.47 -29.79 22.33
N ASP A 759 3.63 -29.21 23.18
CA ASP A 759 2.79 -29.93 24.14
C ASP A 759 1.56 -30.55 23.46
N LEU A 760 1.30 -31.83 23.77
CA LEU A 760 0.12 -32.55 23.31
C LEU A 760 -0.71 -33.03 24.51
N SER A 761 -1.86 -32.38 24.71
CA SER A 761 -2.87 -32.79 25.68
C SER A 761 -4.00 -33.58 25.01
N ILE A 762 -4.54 -34.60 25.67
CA ILE A 762 -5.56 -35.49 25.11
C ILE A 762 -6.79 -35.58 26.02
N SER A 763 -7.95 -35.26 25.48
CA SER A 763 -9.26 -35.43 26.10
C SER A 763 -10.05 -36.54 25.40
N LEU A 764 -10.80 -37.36 26.15
CA LEU A 764 -11.56 -38.49 25.59
C LEU A 764 -13.06 -38.19 25.53
N LEU A 765 -13.71 -38.62 24.45
CA LEU A 765 -15.17 -38.57 24.28
C LEU A 765 -15.75 -39.98 24.08
N ASN A 766 -16.98 -40.21 24.55
CA ASN A 766 -17.75 -41.43 24.23
C ASN A 766 -18.29 -41.41 22.80
N SER A 767 -18.98 -42.49 22.38
CA SER A 767 -19.55 -42.64 21.04
C SER A 767 -20.64 -41.62 20.68
N ARG A 768 -21.15 -40.85 21.66
CA ARG A 768 -22.13 -39.77 21.49
C ARG A 768 -21.55 -38.37 21.72
N GLY A 769 -20.22 -38.25 21.83
CA GLY A 769 -19.53 -36.97 21.93
C GLY A 769 -19.45 -36.35 23.32
N SER A 770 -19.85 -37.06 24.40
CA SER A 770 -19.69 -36.58 25.79
C SER A 770 -18.33 -36.94 26.37
N SER A 771 -17.74 -36.06 27.18
CA SER A 771 -16.45 -36.32 27.85
C SER A 771 -16.49 -37.56 28.73
N ILE A 772 -15.41 -38.33 28.70
CA ILE A 772 -15.20 -39.50 29.58
C ILE A 772 -13.88 -39.36 30.34
N ASP A 773 -13.87 -39.93 31.53
CA ASP A 773 -12.71 -39.96 32.42
C ASP A 773 -11.51 -40.70 31.81
N SER A 774 -10.31 -40.20 32.08
CA SER A 774 -9.03 -40.70 31.59
C SER A 774 -8.43 -41.85 32.43
N ASP A 775 -8.97 -42.14 33.63
CA ASP A 775 -8.36 -43.12 34.54
C ASP A 775 -8.30 -44.55 33.97
N GLY A 776 -7.10 -45.12 33.98
CA GLY A 776 -6.85 -46.49 33.52
C GLY A 776 -6.89 -46.67 31.99
N LYS A 777 -6.95 -45.58 31.20
CA LYS A 777 -6.78 -45.61 29.74
C LYS A 777 -5.33 -45.29 29.40
N LYS A 778 -4.76 -46.10 28.50
CA LYS A 778 -3.37 -45.96 28.04
C LYS A 778 -3.31 -45.50 26.60
N MET A 779 -2.23 -44.83 26.22
CA MET A 779 -2.00 -44.37 24.86
C MET A 779 -0.65 -44.85 24.32
N ASN A 780 -0.65 -45.15 23.02
CA ASN A 780 0.56 -45.34 22.24
C ASN A 780 0.60 -44.29 21.14
N ILE A 781 1.74 -43.65 20.94
CA ILE A 781 1.93 -42.61 19.91
C ILE A 781 2.95 -43.12 18.88
N PHE A 782 2.57 -43.00 17.62
CA PHE A 782 3.38 -43.43 16.47
C PHE A 782 3.68 -42.26 15.55
N ARG A 783 4.85 -42.28 14.91
CA ARG A 783 5.24 -41.38 13.82
C ARG A 783 5.90 -42.22 12.74
N ASP A 784 5.43 -42.09 11.50
CA ASP A 784 5.90 -42.89 10.36
C ASP A 784 5.93 -44.40 10.66
N ASP A 785 4.85 -44.89 11.30
CA ASP A 785 4.68 -46.26 11.80
C ASP A 785 5.68 -46.74 12.87
N ILE A 786 6.63 -45.90 13.27
CA ILE A 786 7.53 -46.14 14.40
C ILE A 786 6.81 -45.78 15.70
N LYS A 787 6.82 -46.70 16.67
CA LYS A 787 6.27 -46.44 18.01
C LYS A 787 7.22 -45.53 18.79
N ILE A 788 6.78 -44.30 19.08
CA ILE A 788 7.56 -43.28 19.80
C ILE A 788 7.30 -43.36 21.30
N ILE A 789 6.03 -43.48 21.70
CA ILE A 789 5.62 -43.62 23.11
C ILE A 789 4.85 -44.93 23.26
N ASP A 790 5.26 -45.72 24.27
CA ASP A 790 4.66 -47.01 24.60
C ASP A 790 4.00 -46.95 25.99
N SER A 791 2.68 -47.10 26.04
CA SER A 791 1.90 -47.30 27.27
C SER A 791 1.85 -46.14 28.27
N ALA A 792 1.85 -44.90 27.80
CA ALA A 792 1.62 -43.71 28.66
C ALA A 792 0.16 -43.60 29.10
N TYR A 793 -0.13 -42.92 30.20
CA TYR A 793 -1.52 -42.70 30.65
C TYR A 793 -2.11 -41.47 29.98
N VAL A 794 -3.42 -41.52 29.69
CA VAL A 794 -4.12 -40.34 29.18
C VAL A 794 -4.17 -39.30 30.29
N GLY A 795 -3.54 -38.14 30.07
CA GLY A 795 -3.36 -37.08 31.09
C GLY A 795 -1.90 -36.79 31.43
N ASP A 796 -0.95 -37.62 30.97
CA ASP A 796 0.49 -37.32 31.07
C ASP A 796 0.87 -36.11 30.18
N ASP A 797 1.85 -35.32 30.61
CA ASP A 797 2.43 -34.24 29.80
C ASP A 797 3.29 -34.84 28.68
N ILE A 798 2.95 -34.52 27.42
CA ILE A 798 3.62 -35.08 26.24
C ILE A 798 4.26 -33.96 25.43
N LEU A 799 5.59 -33.93 25.43
CA LEU A 799 6.38 -33.07 24.55
C LEU A 799 6.86 -33.86 23.34
N LEU A 800 6.45 -33.45 22.15
CA LEU A 800 6.84 -34.09 20.89
C LEU A 800 7.36 -33.05 19.89
N PRO A 801 8.37 -33.40 19.06
CA PRO A 801 8.77 -32.54 17.96
C PRO A 801 7.61 -32.28 16.99
N PRO A 802 7.66 -31.18 16.23
CA PRO A 802 6.65 -30.93 15.24
C PRO A 802 6.59 -32.05 14.18
N GLY A 803 5.38 -32.49 13.84
CA GLY A 803 5.17 -33.57 12.89
C GLY A 803 3.79 -34.21 12.92
N LYS A 804 3.59 -35.21 12.07
CA LYS A 804 2.36 -36.00 11.99
C LYS A 804 2.48 -37.23 12.89
N TYR A 805 1.49 -37.42 13.76
CA TYR A 805 1.44 -38.51 14.70
C TYR A 805 0.12 -39.28 14.62
N THR A 806 0.16 -40.56 14.99
CA THR A 806 -1.02 -41.40 15.20
C THR A 806 -1.10 -41.77 16.68
N VAL A 807 -2.17 -41.35 17.34
CA VAL A 807 -2.45 -41.66 18.74
C VAL A 807 -3.46 -42.80 18.79
N LYS A 808 -3.12 -43.88 19.51
CA LYS A 808 -3.99 -45.05 19.73
C LYS A 808 -4.28 -45.21 21.22
N ILE A 809 -5.55 -45.20 21.59
CA ILE A 809 -6.02 -45.27 22.99
C ILE A 809 -6.55 -46.67 23.30
N TYR A 810 -6.13 -47.22 24.44
CA TYR A 810 -6.45 -48.56 24.91
C TYR A 810 -7.10 -48.52 26.30
N TYR A 811 -8.10 -49.38 26.51
CA TYR A 811 -8.69 -49.63 27.82
C TYR A 811 -8.80 -51.13 28.05
N ARG A 812 -8.26 -51.62 29.19
CA ARG A 812 -8.19 -53.05 29.53
C ARG A 812 -7.64 -53.93 28.39
N GLY A 813 -6.61 -53.43 27.69
CA GLY A 813 -5.96 -54.12 26.58
C GLY A 813 -6.68 -54.05 25.22
N SER A 814 -7.88 -53.47 25.14
CA SER A 814 -8.63 -53.29 23.90
C SER A 814 -8.44 -51.90 23.31
N LEU A 815 -8.29 -51.80 21.98
CA LEU A 815 -8.20 -50.52 21.26
C LEU A 815 -9.59 -49.85 21.22
N ILE A 816 -9.71 -48.69 21.86
CA ILE A 816 -10.98 -47.96 22.00
C ILE A 816 -11.04 -46.68 21.16
N GLY A 817 -9.92 -46.13 20.70
CA GLY A 817 -9.88 -44.92 19.86
C GLY A 817 -8.59 -44.75 19.08
N VAL A 818 -8.66 -44.12 17.91
CA VAL A 818 -7.50 -43.79 17.07
C VAL A 818 -7.69 -42.37 16.53
N LYS A 819 -6.63 -41.56 16.58
CA LYS A 819 -6.64 -40.21 16.02
C LYS A 819 -5.31 -39.91 15.34
N ASN A 820 -5.39 -39.47 14.09
CA ASN A 820 -4.26 -38.89 13.38
C ASN A 820 -4.22 -37.39 13.70
N ILE A 821 -3.04 -36.89 14.03
CA ILE A 821 -2.82 -35.49 14.41
C ILE A 821 -1.65 -34.91 13.65
N ASN A 822 -1.77 -33.64 13.30
CA ASN A 822 -0.63 -32.81 12.92
C ASN A 822 -0.32 -31.90 14.11
N LEU A 823 0.84 -32.08 14.73
CA LEU A 823 1.32 -31.33 15.88
C LEU A 823 2.35 -30.32 15.38
N ILE A 824 1.91 -29.06 15.24
CA ILE A 824 2.71 -27.93 14.75
C ILE A 824 2.73 -26.76 15.75
N THR A 825 1.93 -26.88 16.80
CA THR A 825 1.79 -25.97 17.95
C THR A 825 1.39 -26.82 19.15
N ASP A 826 1.40 -26.25 20.34
CA ASP A 826 0.75 -26.86 21.50
C ASP A 826 -0.72 -27.15 21.17
N LYS A 827 -1.20 -28.33 21.55
CA LYS A 827 -2.49 -28.83 21.08
C LYS A 827 -3.19 -29.68 22.12
N ASN A 828 -4.45 -29.33 22.39
CA ASN A 828 -5.38 -30.21 23.09
C ASN A 828 -6.29 -30.91 22.07
N ILE A 829 -6.22 -32.24 21.98
CA ILE A 829 -7.02 -33.04 21.05
C ILE A 829 -8.15 -33.77 21.75
N LYS A 830 -9.32 -33.85 21.11
CA LYS A 830 -10.43 -34.69 21.53
C LYS A 830 -10.47 -35.98 20.71
N VAL A 831 -10.43 -37.13 21.38
CA VAL A 831 -10.47 -38.46 20.74
C VAL A 831 -11.79 -39.14 21.05
N ALA A 832 -12.61 -39.36 20.02
CA ALA A 832 -13.84 -40.14 20.14
C ALA A 832 -13.51 -41.63 20.31
N THR A 833 -14.18 -42.27 21.25
CA THR A 833 -13.96 -43.67 21.61
C THR A 833 -15.19 -44.54 21.33
N LYS A 834 -14.99 -45.85 21.29
CA LYS A 834 -16.07 -46.86 21.16
C LYS A 834 -16.87 -47.07 22.45
N ILE A 835 -16.58 -46.33 23.51
CA ILE A 835 -17.30 -46.45 24.78
C ILE A 835 -18.71 -45.87 24.61
N GLU A 836 -19.74 -46.65 24.93
CA GLU A 836 -21.13 -46.21 24.83
C GLU A 836 -21.52 -45.25 25.97
N SER A 837 -22.43 -44.33 25.68
CA SER A 837 -23.02 -43.46 26.71
C SER A 837 -24.02 -44.25 27.55
N VAL A 838 -23.99 -44.07 28.88
CA VAL A 838 -24.95 -44.67 29.82
C VAL A 838 -26.26 -43.88 29.90
N ILE A 839 -26.26 -42.62 29.45
CA ILE A 839 -27.42 -41.71 29.46
C ILE A 839 -28.65 -42.29 28.76
N PRO A 840 -28.56 -42.91 27.56
CA PRO A 840 -29.72 -43.47 26.87
C PRO A 840 -30.35 -44.62 27.67
N VAL A 841 -29.52 -45.45 28.32
CA VAL A 841 -29.99 -46.53 29.18
C VAL A 841 -30.72 -45.97 30.40
N LEU A 842 -30.18 -44.91 31.01
CA LEU A 842 -30.83 -44.22 32.13
C LEU A 842 -32.13 -43.53 31.73
N VAL A 843 -32.18 -42.88 30.56
CA VAL A 843 -33.39 -42.23 30.03
C VAL A 843 -34.44 -43.28 29.69
N THR A 844 -34.09 -44.37 29.01
CA THR A 844 -35.02 -45.48 28.75
C THR A 844 -35.52 -46.10 30.04
N GLY A 845 -34.65 -46.28 31.04
CA GLY A 845 -35.03 -46.75 32.38
C GLY A 845 -36.02 -45.80 33.07
N LEU A 846 -35.76 -44.49 33.07
CA LEU A 846 -36.66 -43.48 33.63
C LEU A 846 -38.01 -43.44 32.91
N VAL A 847 -38.01 -43.54 31.58
CA VAL A 847 -39.24 -43.62 30.77
C VAL A 847 -40.05 -44.87 31.14
N LEU A 848 -39.39 -46.01 31.31
CA LEU A 848 -40.06 -47.24 31.75
C LEU A 848 -40.64 -47.12 33.17
N VAL A 849 -39.93 -46.45 34.09
CA VAL A 849 -40.44 -46.17 35.44
C VAL A 849 -41.66 -45.23 35.38
N PHE A 850 -41.60 -44.15 34.59
CA PHE A 850 -42.73 -43.24 34.38
C PHE A 850 -43.95 -43.95 33.77
N ILE A 851 -43.74 -44.82 32.78
CA ILE A 851 -44.82 -45.62 32.18
C ILE A 851 -45.42 -46.57 33.20
N ALA A 852 -44.61 -47.22 34.04
CA ALA A 852 -45.09 -48.11 35.09
C ALA A 852 -45.90 -47.37 36.17
N GLU A 853 -45.49 -46.15 36.53
CA GLU A 853 -46.19 -45.30 37.51
C GLU A 853 -47.50 -44.72 36.96
N MET A 854 -47.63 -44.55 35.64
CA MET A 854 -48.90 -44.18 34.99
C MET A 854 -49.91 -45.34 34.86
N ILE A 855 -49.46 -46.59 35.02
CA ILE A 855 -50.29 -47.81 34.91
C ILE A 855 -50.72 -48.32 36.29
N LEU A 856 -50.06 -47.87 37.36
CA LEU A 856 -50.46 -48.04 38.77
C LEU A 856 -51.40 -46.91 39.22
#